data_AF-A0A4Y8UXD4-F1
#
_entry.id   AF-A0A4Y8UXD4-F1
#
_cell.length_a   1.000
_cell.length_b   1.000
_cell.length_c   1.000
_cell.angle_alpha   90.00
_cell.angle_beta   90.00
_cell.angle_gamma   90.00
#
_symmetry.space_group_name_H-M   'P 1'
#
loop_
_entity.id
_entity.type
_entity.pdbx_description
1 polymer ?
#
loop_
_entity_poly.entity_id
_entity_poly.type
_entity_poly.pdbx_seq_one_letter_code
_entity_poly.pdbx_strand_id
1 'polypeptide(L)'
;MSIFSFLRKVKQSEKAFEANWMGSSDDIATTESNLLAANKEWVFIATDKNANSAKAVRYKVMKYTKNGDDQEVFSGPLVDFLQSPAQGFTGKDFIYLNTAWKELVGNAFWEIDGKNLKPLIPTSVVPVLTSGVITAYDVHHAGKVRRIPAENVLHDRYVDPARPHWGAGKLSKIARWVDTSGFSNEFLRRFFLNGATFGGFIETEEESEARIKLIKLGLANDHVGVANAHKTGVLPKGAKYQRVTGNMSEIEMGSTDDRYRDKILAAFGVPKNILGLTQGENRATVEGTEYAYMKHTIKPIVDDLIEFLNLHIAPLFDKTGQYYFAYDSFIPVNMEIELKEREIALAKQPYKTVNEVRASMGLPPVKGGDTIYGNPFQVPLGSPAPVQEEPDDEEEDEPKKAIPQRARAFLKKEHLVDSIAKSFEKATKSIDLRDIADEAASKKFVARVAAHELLLVDKIRAFNNEQERNVQMNLNSITKAVSKGDVFDMDVEVSALIDIVSPLLKGLMLEQAIEEYKAQGFVGTLDTSASTISKAIELASKRLAKSYNNTTAKLLKNALNEGIQAGDSTAQLAERVKTVYEYSNQVRALMVARTESVYIANEGSKEAYKQSGVVKTIRWYTAEDERECEFCAPMNGKIIGVHENFFKKGDVAQGRDGGTLPLDYRGIDVPPLHTNCRCLIRAEEIEVN
;
A
#
# COMPACT_ATOMS: atom_id res chain seq x y z
N MET A 1 -28.58 -43.65 -44.28
CA MET A 1 -27.20 -43.13 -44.12
C MET A 1 -26.24 -44.30 -44.27
N SER A 2 -25.26 -44.22 -45.17
CA SER A 2 -24.30 -45.31 -45.43
C SER A 2 -23.45 -45.62 -44.18
N ILE A 3 -23.14 -46.91 -43.95
CA ILE A 3 -22.25 -47.42 -42.88
C ILE A 3 -20.92 -46.66 -42.85
N PHE A 4 -20.43 -46.20 -44.00
CA PHE A 4 -19.24 -45.35 -44.10
C PHE A 4 -19.38 -43.97 -43.43
N SER A 5 -20.58 -43.36 -43.48
CA SER A 5 -20.83 -42.08 -42.80
C SER A 5 -20.90 -42.25 -41.27
N PHE A 6 -21.39 -43.39 -40.81
CA PHE A 6 -21.42 -43.76 -39.39
C PHE A 6 -20.01 -44.03 -38.86
N LEU A 7 -19.21 -44.82 -39.56
CA LEU A 7 -17.81 -45.10 -39.21
C LEU A 7 -16.93 -43.83 -39.24
N ARG A 8 -17.22 -42.88 -40.12
CA ARG A 8 -16.51 -41.59 -40.17
C ARG A 8 -16.87 -40.70 -38.97
N LYS A 9 -18.14 -40.67 -38.56
CA LYS A 9 -18.57 -40.00 -37.32
C LYS A 9 -17.94 -40.66 -36.08
N VAL A 10 -17.87 -41.99 -36.05
CA VAL A 10 -17.24 -42.77 -34.98
C VAL A 10 -15.75 -42.42 -34.80
N LYS A 11 -14.98 -42.32 -35.90
CA LYS A 11 -13.57 -41.88 -35.82
C LYS A 11 -13.41 -40.41 -35.38
N GLN A 12 -14.36 -39.54 -35.74
CA GLN A 12 -14.37 -38.16 -35.27
C GLN A 12 -14.70 -38.05 -33.78
N SER A 13 -15.64 -38.86 -33.28
CA SER A 13 -15.97 -38.91 -31.86
C SER A 13 -14.86 -39.53 -31.01
N GLU A 14 -14.10 -40.52 -31.51
CA GLU A 14 -12.92 -41.05 -30.80
C GLU A 14 -11.84 -39.97 -30.62
N LYS A 15 -11.51 -39.25 -31.70
CA LYS A 15 -10.55 -38.13 -31.61
C LYS A 15 -11.04 -37.01 -30.70
N ALA A 16 -12.34 -36.72 -30.70
CA ALA A 16 -12.93 -35.72 -29.81
C ALA A 16 -12.92 -36.17 -28.33
N PHE A 17 -13.13 -37.47 -28.08
CA PHE A 17 -13.08 -38.05 -26.73
C PHE A 17 -11.66 -38.03 -26.15
N GLU A 18 -10.65 -38.42 -26.94
CA GLU A 18 -9.23 -38.38 -26.52
C GLU A 18 -8.73 -36.94 -26.34
N ALA A 19 -9.10 -36.01 -27.23
CA ALA A 19 -8.70 -34.60 -27.13
C ALA A 19 -9.35 -33.85 -25.95
N ASN A 20 -10.58 -34.20 -25.55
CA ASN A 20 -11.25 -33.57 -24.41
C ASN A 20 -10.71 -34.01 -23.05
N TRP A 21 -10.12 -35.21 -22.96
CA TRP A 21 -9.59 -35.77 -21.71
C TRP A 21 -8.07 -35.58 -21.57
N MET A 22 -7.31 -35.64 -22.66
CA MET A 22 -5.85 -35.48 -22.69
C MET A 22 -5.45 -34.13 -23.30
N GLY A 23 -5.97 -33.03 -22.76
CA GLY A 23 -5.44 -31.70 -23.09
C GLY A 23 -3.96 -31.66 -22.71
N SER A 24 -3.08 -31.16 -23.59
CA SER A 24 -1.69 -30.93 -23.20
C SER A 24 -1.68 -29.98 -22.02
N SER A 25 -1.24 -30.47 -20.86
CA SER A 25 -0.90 -29.64 -19.72
C SER A 25 0.45 -29.00 -20.03
N ASP A 26 0.46 -28.10 -21.02
CA ASP A 26 1.60 -27.23 -21.18
C ASP A 26 1.50 -26.23 -20.05
N ASP A 27 2.14 -26.54 -18.91
CA ASP A 27 2.41 -25.56 -17.85
C ASP A 27 2.92 -24.27 -18.53
N ILE A 28 2.66 -23.09 -17.95
CA ILE A 28 3.44 -21.90 -18.31
C ILE A 28 4.87 -22.15 -17.84
N ALA A 29 5.62 -22.92 -18.63
CA ALA A 29 7.07 -22.88 -18.61
C ALA A 29 7.45 -21.41 -18.80
N THR A 30 8.41 -20.92 -18.01
CA THR A 30 8.82 -19.50 -17.93
C THR A 30 9.47 -18.95 -19.21
N THR A 31 9.20 -19.58 -20.36
CA THR A 31 9.58 -19.10 -21.68
C THR A 31 8.75 -17.88 -22.05
N GLU A 32 9.36 -16.95 -22.77
CA GLU A 32 8.71 -15.69 -23.17
C GLU A 32 7.48 -15.92 -24.06
N SER A 33 7.49 -16.99 -24.86
CA SER A 33 6.34 -17.39 -25.70
C SER A 33 5.11 -17.74 -24.88
N ASN A 34 5.28 -18.55 -23.82
CA ASN A 34 4.17 -18.97 -22.98
C ASN A 34 3.64 -17.80 -22.15
N LEU A 35 4.53 -16.92 -21.65
CA LEU A 35 4.15 -15.72 -20.92
C LEU A 35 3.31 -14.76 -21.77
N LEU A 36 3.69 -14.53 -23.03
CA LEU A 36 2.89 -13.71 -23.95
C LEU A 36 1.55 -14.38 -24.31
N ALA A 37 1.54 -15.70 -24.51
CA ALA A 37 0.31 -16.45 -24.76
C ALA A 37 -0.64 -16.48 -23.55
N ALA A 38 -0.11 -16.30 -22.33
CA ALA A 38 -0.84 -16.20 -21.08
C ALA A 38 -1.45 -14.82 -20.83
N ASN A 39 -1.25 -13.84 -21.73
CA ASN A 39 -1.90 -12.53 -21.67
C ASN A 39 -3.40 -12.63 -22.03
N LYS A 40 -4.18 -13.25 -21.16
CA LYS A 40 -5.62 -13.49 -21.26
C LYS A 40 -6.26 -13.28 -19.88
N GLU A 41 -7.59 -13.18 -19.83
CA GLU A 41 -8.35 -13.13 -18.57
C GLU A 41 -7.80 -12.06 -17.59
N TRP A 42 -7.57 -12.40 -16.33
CA TRP A 42 -7.08 -11.48 -15.29
C TRP A 42 -5.69 -10.91 -15.59
N VAL A 43 -4.83 -11.67 -16.29
CA VAL A 43 -3.50 -11.18 -16.71
C VAL A 43 -3.65 -10.09 -17.76
N PHE A 44 -4.54 -10.30 -18.74
CA PHE A 44 -4.84 -9.26 -19.74
C PHE A 44 -5.45 -8.03 -19.08
N ILE A 45 -6.44 -8.18 -18.21
CA ILE A 45 -7.09 -7.06 -17.53
C ILE A 45 -6.07 -6.22 -16.74
N ALA A 46 -5.18 -6.87 -15.99
CA ALA A 46 -4.17 -6.18 -15.20
C ALA A 46 -3.13 -5.45 -16.08
N THR A 47 -2.61 -6.16 -17.09
CA THR A 47 -1.62 -5.62 -18.03
C THR A 47 -2.20 -4.46 -18.83
N ASP A 48 -3.42 -4.63 -19.36
CA ASP A 48 -4.13 -3.63 -20.14
C ASP A 48 -4.42 -2.38 -19.30
N LYS A 49 -4.84 -2.54 -18.03
CA LYS A 49 -5.09 -1.39 -17.15
C LYS A 49 -3.82 -0.57 -16.90
N ASN A 50 -2.70 -1.22 -16.61
CA ASN A 50 -1.42 -0.52 -16.43
C ASN A 50 -0.95 0.15 -17.73
N ALA A 51 -0.97 -0.57 -18.84
CA ALA A 51 -0.53 -0.07 -20.13
C ALA A 51 -1.41 1.09 -20.66
N ASN A 52 -2.73 1.02 -20.50
CA ASN A 52 -3.64 2.10 -20.86
C ASN A 52 -3.48 3.32 -19.96
N SER A 53 -3.25 3.11 -18.65
CA SER A 53 -3.01 4.23 -17.72
C SER A 53 -1.70 4.95 -18.06
N ALA A 54 -0.62 4.21 -18.36
CA ALA A 54 0.65 4.78 -18.81
C ALA A 54 0.53 5.48 -20.17
N LYS A 55 -0.24 4.92 -21.12
CA LYS A 55 -0.55 5.51 -22.43
C LYS A 55 -1.41 6.77 -22.34
N ALA A 56 -2.23 6.92 -21.30
CA ALA A 56 -3.10 8.07 -21.11
C ALA A 56 -2.36 9.34 -20.69
N VAL A 57 -1.16 9.21 -20.12
CA VAL A 57 -0.32 10.33 -19.67
C VAL A 57 0.03 11.25 -20.86
N ARG A 58 0.01 12.57 -20.62
CA ARG A 58 0.48 13.56 -21.60
C ARG A 58 1.99 13.69 -21.53
N TYR A 59 2.68 13.02 -22.45
CA TYR A 59 4.11 13.17 -22.69
C TYR A 59 4.37 14.43 -23.51
N LYS A 60 5.46 15.14 -23.20
CA LYS A 60 5.88 16.39 -23.84
C LYS A 60 7.39 16.47 -23.97
N VAL A 61 7.87 17.40 -24.80
CA VAL A 61 9.29 17.70 -24.93
C VAL A 61 9.54 19.07 -24.32
N MET A 62 10.55 19.17 -23.48
CA MET A 62 10.98 20.40 -22.83
C MET A 62 12.35 20.81 -23.37
N LYS A 63 12.56 22.12 -23.48
CA LYS A 63 13.86 22.70 -23.76
C LYS A 63 14.44 23.30 -22.48
N TYR A 64 15.58 22.79 -22.06
CA TYR A 64 16.34 23.30 -20.93
C TYR A 64 16.80 24.74 -21.18
N THR A 65 16.51 25.63 -20.23
CA THR A 65 17.08 26.98 -20.21
C THR A 65 17.89 27.18 -18.94
N LYS A 66 19.06 27.84 -19.06
CA LYS A 66 19.97 28.06 -17.91
C LYS A 66 19.35 28.85 -16.75
N ASN A 67 18.19 29.48 -16.97
CA ASN A 67 17.51 30.31 -15.99
C ASN A 67 16.46 29.52 -15.18
N GLY A 68 16.25 28.22 -15.45
CA GLY A 68 15.29 27.37 -14.75
C GLY A 68 13.85 27.43 -15.29
N ASP A 69 13.58 28.26 -16.30
CA ASP A 69 12.29 28.33 -17.00
C ASP A 69 12.32 27.46 -18.26
N ASP A 70 12.24 26.14 -18.07
CA ASP A 70 12.21 25.20 -19.19
C ASP A 70 10.91 25.35 -19.99
N GLN A 71 11.02 25.44 -21.32
CA GLN A 71 9.87 25.70 -22.19
C GLN A 71 9.40 24.45 -22.90
N GLU A 72 8.09 24.23 -22.94
CA GLU A 72 7.49 23.16 -23.74
C GLU A 72 7.69 23.45 -25.23
N VAL A 73 8.09 22.41 -25.96
CA VAL A 73 8.33 22.44 -27.40
C VAL A 73 7.18 21.74 -28.10
N PHE A 74 6.52 22.44 -29.01
CA PHE A 74 5.35 21.93 -29.74
C PHE A 74 5.67 21.40 -31.14
N SER A 75 6.92 21.55 -31.60
CA SER A 75 7.34 21.12 -32.94
C SER A 75 8.81 20.72 -32.97
N GLY A 76 9.14 19.69 -33.74
CA GLY A 76 10.52 19.26 -33.97
C GLY A 76 10.68 17.74 -33.84
N PRO A 77 11.88 17.21 -34.13
CA PRO A 77 12.08 15.77 -34.31
C PRO A 77 11.67 14.91 -33.10
N LEU A 78 11.88 15.40 -31.87
CA LEU A 78 11.47 14.70 -30.65
C LEU A 78 9.96 14.72 -30.43
N VAL A 79 9.28 15.81 -30.83
CA VAL A 79 7.81 15.91 -30.76
C VAL A 79 7.18 15.00 -31.81
N ASP A 80 7.73 14.99 -33.02
CA ASP A 80 7.30 14.10 -34.09
C ASP A 80 7.49 12.63 -33.69
N PHE A 81 8.60 12.32 -33.01
CA PHE A 81 8.86 11.01 -32.43
C PHE A 81 7.80 10.60 -31.40
N LEU A 82 7.40 11.48 -30.47
CA LEU A 82 6.33 11.18 -29.51
C LEU A 82 4.98 10.90 -30.19
N GLN A 83 4.73 11.49 -31.36
CA GLN A 83 3.48 11.27 -32.08
C GLN A 83 3.50 9.97 -32.88
N SER A 84 4.61 9.67 -33.56
CA SER A 84 4.73 8.54 -34.48
C SER A 84 6.18 8.02 -34.54
N PRO A 85 6.63 7.24 -33.54
CA PRO A 85 8.02 6.76 -33.48
C PRO A 85 8.33 5.69 -34.54
N ALA A 86 7.30 5.07 -35.13
CA ALA A 86 7.44 4.06 -36.18
C ALA A 86 6.31 4.15 -37.19
N GLN A 87 6.57 3.65 -38.39
CA GLN A 87 5.58 3.58 -39.46
C GLN A 87 4.39 2.70 -39.04
N GLY A 88 3.18 3.27 -39.10
CA GLY A 88 1.94 2.54 -38.80
C GLY A 88 1.60 2.43 -37.30
N PHE A 89 2.38 3.05 -36.42
CA PHE A 89 2.11 3.08 -34.98
C PHE A 89 2.09 4.51 -34.46
N THR A 90 1.12 4.81 -33.60
CA THR A 90 1.17 6.05 -32.82
C THR A 90 2.16 5.89 -31.67
N GLY A 91 2.69 6.99 -31.13
CA GLY A 91 3.54 6.92 -29.94
C GLY A 91 2.82 6.32 -28.73
N LYS A 92 1.50 6.53 -28.64
CA LYS A 92 0.66 5.87 -27.67
C LYS A 92 0.64 4.35 -27.80
N ASP A 93 0.67 3.82 -29.02
CA ASP A 93 0.74 2.37 -29.24
C ASP A 93 2.11 1.81 -28.81
N PHE A 94 3.18 2.58 -29.01
CA PHE A 94 4.52 2.24 -28.52
C PHE A 94 4.58 2.18 -26.99
N ILE A 95 4.02 3.19 -26.31
CA ILE A 95 3.96 3.23 -24.84
C ILE A 95 3.18 2.02 -24.31
N TYR A 96 2.05 1.70 -24.94
CA TYR A 96 1.25 0.53 -24.58
C TYR A 96 2.06 -0.77 -24.75
N LEU A 97 2.66 -0.99 -25.92
CA LEU A 97 3.43 -2.20 -26.21
C LEU A 97 4.64 -2.34 -25.29
N ASN A 98 5.37 -1.26 -25.05
CA ASN A 98 6.53 -1.24 -24.15
C ASN A 98 6.14 -1.65 -22.74
N THR A 99 5.08 -1.02 -22.21
CA THR A 99 4.57 -1.31 -20.87
C THR A 99 4.08 -2.76 -20.79
N ALA A 100 3.26 -3.19 -21.74
CA ALA A 100 2.70 -4.54 -21.75
C ALA A 100 3.79 -5.62 -21.85
N TRP A 101 4.79 -5.45 -22.73
CA TRP A 101 5.88 -6.41 -22.85
C TRP A 101 6.77 -6.45 -21.62
N LYS A 102 7.08 -5.31 -21.00
CA LYS A 102 7.81 -5.28 -19.72
C LYS A 102 7.02 -5.96 -18.60
N GLU A 103 5.73 -5.71 -18.49
CA GLU A 103 4.87 -6.34 -17.47
C GLU A 103 4.79 -7.86 -17.63
N LEU A 104 4.66 -8.36 -18.86
CA LEU A 104 4.53 -9.79 -19.17
C LEU A 104 5.87 -10.55 -19.13
N VAL A 105 6.85 -10.11 -19.91
CA VAL A 105 8.12 -10.84 -20.11
C VAL A 105 9.33 -10.11 -19.53
N GLY A 106 9.20 -8.84 -19.18
CA GLY A 106 10.28 -8.04 -18.58
C GLY A 106 11.10 -7.28 -19.59
N ASN A 107 10.86 -7.48 -20.88
CA ASN A 107 11.71 -7.02 -21.96
C ASN A 107 10.87 -6.37 -23.06
N ALA A 108 11.26 -5.17 -23.47
CA ALA A 108 10.76 -4.52 -24.66
C ALA A 108 11.95 -4.11 -25.55
N PHE A 109 11.84 -4.41 -26.85
CA PHE A 109 12.92 -4.24 -27.80
C PHE A 109 12.49 -3.36 -28.96
N TRP A 110 13.26 -2.31 -29.24
CA TRP A 110 13.07 -1.47 -30.41
C TRP A 110 14.34 -1.44 -31.24
N GLU A 111 14.23 -1.82 -32.50
CA GLU A 111 15.32 -1.67 -33.46
C GLU A 111 15.38 -0.23 -33.96
N ILE A 112 16.58 0.31 -34.03
CA ILE A 112 16.87 1.60 -34.65
C ILE A 112 17.07 1.38 -36.15
N ASP A 113 16.19 1.96 -36.96
CA ASP A 113 16.28 1.97 -38.42
C ASP A 113 16.41 3.42 -38.91
N GLY A 114 17.64 3.93 -38.90
CA GLY A 114 17.94 5.33 -39.18
C GLY A 114 17.33 6.27 -38.14
N LYS A 115 16.29 7.01 -38.51
CA LYS A 115 15.53 7.90 -37.61
C LYS A 115 14.18 7.31 -37.15
N ASN A 116 13.83 6.13 -37.63
CA ASN A 116 12.59 5.43 -37.26
C ASN A 116 12.93 4.31 -36.28
N LEU A 117 11.95 3.93 -35.47
CA LEU A 117 12.02 2.70 -34.68
C LEU A 117 11.19 1.60 -35.31
N LYS A 118 11.55 0.37 -35.00
CA LYS A 118 10.73 -0.81 -35.29
C LYS A 118 10.55 -1.62 -34.01
N PRO A 119 9.30 -1.86 -33.56
CA PRO A 119 9.08 -2.65 -32.37
C PRO A 119 9.34 -4.13 -32.72
N LEU A 120 10.15 -4.80 -31.90
CA LEU A 120 10.46 -6.21 -32.04
C LEU A 120 9.68 -7.01 -30.99
N ILE A 121 8.97 -8.04 -31.43
CA ILE A 121 8.20 -8.89 -30.53
C ILE A 121 9.20 -9.68 -29.65
N PRO A 122 9.11 -9.62 -28.31
CA PRO A 122 10.11 -10.23 -27.43
C PRO A 122 10.38 -11.71 -27.73
N THR A 123 9.35 -12.51 -28.03
CA THR A 123 9.49 -13.95 -28.38
C THR A 123 10.35 -14.23 -29.60
N SER A 124 10.55 -13.22 -30.46
CA SER A 124 11.37 -13.34 -31.65
C SER A 124 12.82 -12.94 -31.43
N VAL A 125 13.18 -12.42 -30.25
CA VAL A 125 14.49 -11.82 -29.97
C VAL A 125 15.29 -12.73 -29.03
N VAL A 126 16.48 -13.14 -29.46
CA VAL A 126 17.40 -13.95 -28.65
C VAL A 126 18.71 -13.17 -28.48
N PRO A 127 19.21 -12.97 -27.25
CA PRO A 127 20.47 -12.27 -27.04
C PRO A 127 21.65 -13.16 -27.42
N VAL A 128 22.64 -12.56 -28.07
CA VAL A 128 23.94 -13.17 -28.34
C VAL A 128 24.94 -12.59 -27.34
N LEU A 129 25.44 -13.45 -26.45
CA LEU A 129 26.39 -13.06 -25.41
C LEU A 129 27.82 -13.42 -25.80
N THR A 130 28.73 -12.47 -25.62
CA THR A 130 30.18 -12.69 -25.69
C THR A 130 30.78 -12.26 -24.36
N SER A 131 31.42 -13.18 -23.64
CA SER A 131 32.01 -12.91 -22.31
C SER A 131 31.02 -12.32 -21.30
N GLY A 132 29.74 -12.71 -21.37
CA GLY A 132 28.69 -12.25 -20.45
C GLY A 132 28.04 -10.91 -20.84
N VAL A 133 28.50 -10.26 -21.91
CA VAL A 133 27.93 -9.00 -22.43
C VAL A 133 27.12 -9.28 -23.69
N ILE A 134 25.96 -8.64 -23.83
CA ILE A 134 25.14 -8.74 -25.04
C ILE A 134 25.83 -7.95 -26.16
N THR A 135 26.23 -8.65 -27.23
CA THR A 135 26.91 -8.05 -28.38
C THR A 135 26.01 -7.93 -29.60
N ALA A 136 24.98 -8.78 -29.70
CA ALA A 136 23.99 -8.73 -30.76
C ALA A 136 22.66 -9.37 -30.31
N TYR A 137 21.64 -9.21 -31.14
CA TYR A 137 20.35 -9.86 -31.00
C TYR A 137 20.02 -10.63 -32.28
N ASP A 138 19.65 -11.90 -32.14
CA ASP A 138 19.11 -12.71 -33.23
C ASP A 138 17.59 -12.57 -33.26
N VAL A 139 17.07 -11.99 -34.35
CA VAL A 139 15.64 -11.77 -34.56
C VAL A 139 15.07 -12.79 -35.53
N HIS A 140 14.13 -13.60 -35.04
CA HIS A 140 13.49 -14.69 -35.76
C HIS A 140 12.17 -14.22 -36.39
N HIS A 141 12.09 -14.22 -37.72
CA HIS A 141 10.86 -13.87 -38.43
C HIS A 141 10.63 -14.79 -39.63
N ALA A 142 9.47 -15.46 -39.67
CA ALA A 142 9.06 -16.36 -40.75
C ALA A 142 10.13 -17.41 -41.14
N GLY A 143 10.78 -18.02 -40.14
CA GLY A 143 11.81 -19.05 -40.34
C GLY A 143 13.19 -18.53 -40.74
N LYS A 144 13.37 -17.21 -40.86
CA LYS A 144 14.67 -16.56 -41.09
C LYS A 144 15.20 -15.95 -39.79
N VAL A 145 16.52 -15.99 -39.61
CA VAL A 145 17.22 -15.34 -38.50
C VAL A 145 17.97 -14.14 -39.04
N ARG A 146 17.76 -12.97 -38.42
CA ARG A 146 18.50 -11.75 -38.73
C ARG A 146 19.25 -11.29 -37.49
N ARG A 147 20.58 -11.24 -37.58
CA ARG A 147 21.43 -10.73 -36.51
C ARG A 147 21.51 -9.20 -36.58
N ILE A 148 21.24 -8.54 -35.46
CA ILE A 148 21.30 -7.09 -35.30
C ILE A 148 22.35 -6.77 -34.24
N PRO A 149 23.34 -5.89 -34.50
CA PRO A 149 24.28 -5.43 -33.49
C PRO A 149 23.56 -4.81 -32.29
N ALA A 150 24.11 -4.98 -31.09
CA ALA A 150 23.47 -4.48 -29.87
C ALA A 150 23.30 -2.95 -29.87
N GLU A 151 24.20 -2.19 -30.52
CA GLU A 151 24.04 -0.72 -30.63
C GLU A 151 22.80 -0.27 -31.41
N ASN A 152 22.23 -1.15 -32.23
CA ASN A 152 21.04 -0.86 -33.05
C ASN A 152 19.75 -1.39 -32.42
N VAL A 153 19.81 -1.91 -31.19
CA VAL A 153 18.63 -2.40 -30.46
C VAL A 153 18.56 -1.71 -29.11
N LEU A 154 17.48 -0.95 -28.92
CA LEU A 154 17.11 -0.38 -27.64
C LEU A 154 16.37 -1.45 -26.83
N HIS A 155 16.88 -1.73 -25.63
CA HIS A 155 16.36 -2.77 -24.75
C HIS A 155 15.91 -2.15 -23.42
N ASP A 156 14.62 -1.82 -23.34
CA ASP A 156 13.98 -1.41 -22.10
C ASP A 156 13.59 -2.66 -21.30
N ARG A 157 13.93 -2.69 -20.00
CA ARG A 157 13.79 -3.89 -19.18
C ARG A 157 13.45 -3.58 -17.73
N TYR A 158 12.71 -4.49 -17.10
CA TYR A 158 12.65 -4.57 -15.65
C TYR A 158 13.84 -5.33 -15.12
N VAL A 159 14.64 -4.71 -14.26
CA VAL A 159 15.86 -5.30 -13.72
C VAL A 159 15.55 -6.61 -12.99
N ASP A 160 16.16 -7.70 -13.45
CA ASP A 160 16.12 -8.98 -12.74
C ASP A 160 17.39 -9.15 -11.89
N PRO A 161 17.30 -9.24 -10.55
CA PRO A 161 18.47 -9.44 -9.70
C PRO A 161 19.26 -10.71 -10.03
N ALA A 162 18.61 -11.74 -10.58
CA ALA A 162 19.27 -12.97 -11.00
C ALA A 162 20.02 -12.81 -12.34
N ARG A 163 19.62 -11.86 -13.18
CA ARG A 163 20.16 -11.63 -14.53
C ARG A 163 20.15 -10.12 -14.85
N PRO A 164 21.10 -9.32 -14.35
CA PRO A 164 21.04 -7.85 -14.46
C PRO A 164 20.97 -7.30 -15.90
N HIS A 165 21.52 -8.04 -16.86
CA HIS A 165 21.52 -7.69 -18.28
C HIS A 165 20.27 -8.18 -19.04
N TRP A 166 19.32 -8.84 -18.36
CA TRP A 166 18.07 -9.30 -18.95
C TRP A 166 16.88 -8.93 -18.05
N GLY A 167 15.73 -8.70 -18.67
CA GLY A 167 14.53 -8.36 -17.95
C GLY A 167 13.76 -9.57 -17.44
N ALA A 168 13.04 -9.39 -16.33
CA ALA A 168 12.03 -10.34 -15.86
C ALA A 168 10.72 -9.61 -15.54
N GLY A 169 9.66 -10.00 -16.25
CA GLY A 169 8.33 -9.39 -16.08
C GLY A 169 7.65 -9.86 -14.80
N LYS A 170 6.64 -9.11 -14.35
CA LYS A 170 5.87 -9.47 -13.14
C LYS A 170 5.19 -10.83 -13.32
N LEU A 171 4.64 -11.11 -14.51
CA LEU A 171 4.01 -12.39 -14.83
C LEU A 171 4.97 -13.57 -14.66
N SER A 172 6.24 -13.42 -15.07
CA SER A 172 7.25 -14.49 -14.95
C SER A 172 7.48 -14.95 -13.50
N LYS A 173 7.27 -14.05 -12.52
CA LYS A 173 7.45 -14.34 -11.09
C LYS A 173 6.20 -14.95 -10.45
N ILE A 174 5.05 -14.90 -11.12
CA ILE A 174 3.76 -15.43 -10.62
C ILE A 174 3.13 -16.50 -11.51
N ALA A 175 3.86 -17.02 -12.51
CA ALA A 175 3.33 -17.94 -13.53
C ALA A 175 2.50 -19.09 -12.93
N ARG A 176 2.96 -19.71 -11.83
CA ARG A 176 2.25 -20.80 -11.14
C ARG A 176 0.86 -20.40 -10.62
N TRP A 177 0.68 -19.15 -10.22
CA TRP A 177 -0.64 -18.65 -9.79
C TRP A 177 -1.59 -18.56 -10.98
N VAL A 178 -1.07 -18.11 -12.13
CA VAL A 178 -1.83 -18.03 -13.37
C VAL A 178 -2.16 -19.42 -13.90
N ASP A 179 -1.22 -20.36 -13.87
CA ASP A 179 -1.45 -21.76 -14.23
C ASP A 179 -2.60 -22.35 -13.42
N THR A 180 -2.56 -22.18 -12.10
CA THR A 180 -3.60 -22.72 -11.20
C THR A 180 -4.97 -22.11 -11.52
N SER A 181 -5.02 -20.80 -11.75
CA SER A 181 -6.25 -20.11 -12.16
C SER A 181 -6.77 -20.63 -13.51
N GLY A 182 -5.89 -20.77 -14.49
CA GLY A 182 -6.22 -21.27 -15.83
C GLY A 182 -6.72 -22.71 -15.82
N PHE A 183 -6.09 -23.59 -15.02
CA PHE A 183 -6.56 -24.96 -14.84
C PHE A 183 -7.93 -25.03 -14.17
N SER A 184 -8.19 -24.17 -13.19
CA SER A 184 -9.50 -24.06 -12.55
C SER A 184 -10.57 -23.63 -13.56
N ASN A 185 -10.28 -22.60 -14.37
CA ASN A 185 -11.21 -22.10 -15.38
C ASN A 185 -11.47 -23.10 -16.50
N GLU A 186 -10.43 -23.79 -16.99
CA GLU A 186 -10.59 -24.82 -18.01
C GLU A 186 -11.33 -26.05 -17.47
N PHE A 187 -11.11 -26.43 -16.20
CA PHE A 187 -11.91 -27.46 -15.55
C PHE A 187 -13.39 -27.08 -15.54
N LEU A 188 -13.72 -25.87 -15.06
CA LEU A 188 -15.11 -25.37 -15.02
C LEU A 188 -15.72 -25.33 -16.43
N ARG A 189 -14.99 -24.78 -17.40
CA ARG A 189 -15.40 -24.71 -18.79
C ARG A 189 -15.73 -26.11 -19.35
N ARG A 190 -14.85 -27.09 -19.14
CA ARG A 190 -15.10 -28.49 -19.57
C ARG A 190 -16.26 -29.13 -18.81
N PHE A 191 -16.37 -28.88 -17.52
CA PHE A 191 -17.46 -29.37 -16.70
C PHE A 191 -18.82 -28.90 -17.24
N PHE A 192 -18.96 -27.61 -17.55
CA PHE A 192 -20.18 -27.07 -18.14
C PHE A 192 -20.40 -27.53 -19.59
N LEU A 193 -19.34 -27.60 -20.40
CA LEU A 193 -19.44 -28.14 -21.77
C LEU A 193 -19.92 -29.59 -21.80
N ASN A 194 -19.61 -30.35 -20.76
CA ASN A 194 -20.02 -31.76 -20.61
C ASN A 194 -21.32 -31.93 -19.81
N GLY A 195 -22.16 -30.89 -19.72
CA GLY A 195 -23.51 -31.00 -19.13
C GLY A 195 -23.56 -30.92 -17.61
N ALA A 196 -22.54 -30.33 -16.97
CA ALA A 196 -22.48 -30.11 -15.52
C ALA A 196 -22.64 -31.40 -14.68
N THR A 197 -22.15 -32.52 -15.20
CA THR A 197 -22.13 -33.80 -14.49
C THR A 197 -20.71 -34.24 -14.19
N PHE A 198 -20.47 -34.66 -12.95
CA PHE A 198 -19.29 -35.46 -12.63
C PHE A 198 -19.38 -36.80 -13.38
N GLY A 199 -18.22 -37.34 -13.75
CA GLY A 199 -18.13 -38.60 -14.48
C GLY A 199 -18.83 -39.76 -13.76
N GLY A 200 -18.96 -40.89 -14.45
CA GLY A 200 -19.54 -42.12 -13.88
C GLY A 200 -18.85 -43.34 -14.43
N PHE A 201 -19.08 -44.48 -13.77
CA PHE A 201 -18.61 -45.77 -14.24
C PHE A 201 -19.75 -46.48 -14.96
N ILE A 202 -19.44 -47.16 -16.06
CA ILE A 202 -20.36 -48.10 -16.70
C ILE A 202 -19.90 -49.49 -16.35
N GLU A 203 -20.76 -50.21 -15.63
CA GLU A 203 -20.59 -51.61 -15.31
C GLU A 203 -21.28 -52.44 -16.39
N THR A 204 -20.59 -53.42 -16.98
CA THR A 204 -21.12 -54.29 -18.04
C THR A 204 -20.52 -55.69 -17.91
N GLU A 205 -21.32 -56.71 -18.22
CA GLU A 205 -20.91 -58.12 -18.24
C GLU A 205 -20.28 -58.53 -19.59
N GLU A 206 -20.18 -57.61 -20.55
CA GLU A 206 -19.62 -57.85 -21.89
C GLU A 206 -18.08 -57.89 -21.89
N GLU A 207 -17.50 -59.00 -22.36
CA GLU A 207 -16.04 -59.20 -22.43
C GLU A 207 -15.44 -58.88 -23.82
N SER A 208 -16.26 -58.74 -24.85
CA SER A 208 -15.79 -58.49 -26.21
C SER A 208 -15.35 -57.04 -26.40
N GLU A 209 -14.08 -56.84 -26.74
CA GLU A 209 -13.49 -55.51 -26.99
C GLU A 209 -14.26 -54.70 -28.05
N ALA A 210 -14.74 -55.37 -29.10
CA ALA A 210 -15.54 -54.75 -30.16
C ALA A 210 -16.89 -54.22 -29.63
N ARG A 211 -17.55 -54.96 -28.72
CA ARG A 211 -18.83 -54.53 -28.12
C ARG A 211 -18.62 -53.42 -27.09
N ILE A 212 -17.59 -53.51 -26.26
CA ILE A 212 -17.21 -52.45 -25.32
C ILE A 212 -16.94 -51.14 -26.08
N LYS A 213 -16.26 -51.22 -27.22
CA LYS A 213 -15.98 -50.05 -28.07
C LYS A 213 -17.25 -49.40 -28.63
N LEU A 214 -18.23 -50.19 -29.07
CA LEU A 214 -19.54 -49.68 -29.51
C LEU A 214 -20.31 -48.99 -28.36
N ILE A 215 -20.26 -49.55 -27.15
CA ILE A 215 -20.88 -48.94 -25.96
C ILE A 215 -20.26 -47.58 -25.65
N LYS A 216 -18.91 -47.50 -25.64
CA LYS A 216 -18.19 -46.23 -25.45
C LYS A 216 -18.60 -45.17 -26.47
N LEU A 217 -18.71 -45.57 -27.74
CA LEU A 217 -19.08 -44.68 -28.84
C LEU A 217 -20.52 -44.18 -28.78
N GLY A 218 -21.47 -45.06 -28.46
CA GLY A 218 -22.88 -44.68 -28.27
C GLY A 218 -23.03 -43.66 -27.15
N LEU A 219 -22.39 -43.93 -26.00
CA LEU A 219 -22.43 -43.02 -24.86
C LEU A 219 -21.80 -41.67 -25.17
N ALA A 220 -20.63 -41.66 -25.81
CA ALA A 220 -19.95 -40.43 -26.20
C ALA A 220 -20.82 -39.59 -27.15
N ASN A 221 -21.47 -40.22 -28.12
CA ASN A 221 -22.33 -39.52 -29.08
C ASN A 221 -23.60 -38.95 -28.44
N ASP A 222 -24.18 -39.65 -27.47
CA ASP A 222 -25.51 -39.32 -26.94
C ASP A 222 -25.45 -38.45 -25.68
N HIS A 223 -24.31 -38.40 -24.98
CA HIS A 223 -24.19 -37.72 -23.69
C HIS A 223 -23.01 -36.74 -23.55
N VAL A 224 -22.07 -36.68 -24.50
CA VAL A 224 -20.98 -35.67 -24.46
C VAL A 224 -21.41 -34.41 -25.20
N GLY A 225 -21.19 -33.24 -24.59
CA GLY A 225 -21.43 -31.93 -25.18
C GLY A 225 -22.76 -31.29 -24.76
N VAL A 226 -22.80 -29.96 -24.79
CA VAL A 226 -23.95 -29.14 -24.36
C VAL A 226 -25.25 -29.51 -25.07
N ALA A 227 -25.19 -29.78 -26.38
CA ALA A 227 -26.37 -30.17 -27.18
C ALA A 227 -26.96 -31.55 -26.82
N ASN A 228 -26.22 -32.34 -26.04
CA ASN A 228 -26.58 -33.68 -25.60
C ASN A 228 -26.92 -33.71 -24.09
N ALA A 229 -26.83 -32.56 -23.41
CA ALA A 229 -27.24 -32.44 -22.01
C ALA A 229 -28.72 -32.80 -21.86
N HIS A 230 -29.04 -33.51 -20.77
CA HIS A 230 -30.40 -33.98 -20.44
C HIS A 230 -31.07 -34.94 -21.44
N LYS A 231 -30.34 -35.50 -22.41
CA LYS A 231 -30.88 -36.57 -23.25
C LYS A 231 -31.11 -37.84 -22.42
N THR A 232 -32.22 -38.52 -22.69
CA THR A 232 -32.54 -39.80 -22.07
C THR A 232 -31.53 -40.86 -22.49
N GLY A 233 -30.80 -41.41 -21.52
CA GLY A 233 -29.82 -42.46 -21.79
C GLY A 233 -30.48 -43.81 -22.00
N VAL A 234 -30.12 -44.48 -23.10
CA VAL A 234 -30.53 -45.86 -23.39
C VAL A 234 -29.31 -46.75 -23.27
N LEU A 235 -29.32 -47.65 -22.28
CA LEU A 235 -28.22 -48.59 -22.05
C LEU A 235 -28.57 -49.96 -22.63
N PRO A 236 -27.60 -50.67 -23.24
CA PRO A 236 -27.81 -52.04 -23.69
C PRO A 236 -28.06 -52.98 -22.50
N LYS A 237 -28.70 -54.12 -22.78
CA LYS A 237 -29.05 -55.11 -21.75
C LYS A 237 -27.80 -55.55 -20.98
N GLY A 238 -27.83 -55.40 -19.65
CA GLY A 238 -26.72 -55.76 -18.76
C GLY A 238 -25.78 -54.61 -18.39
N ALA A 239 -25.85 -53.45 -19.07
CA ALA A 239 -25.05 -52.28 -18.73
C ALA A 239 -25.75 -51.39 -17.67
N LYS A 240 -25.02 -50.98 -16.63
CA LYS A 240 -25.49 -50.08 -15.57
C LYS A 240 -24.57 -48.86 -15.47
N TYR A 241 -25.17 -47.66 -15.43
CA TYR A 241 -24.43 -46.42 -15.17
C TYR A 241 -24.44 -46.10 -13.68
N GLN A 242 -23.27 -46.12 -13.06
CA GLN A 242 -23.04 -45.66 -11.70
C GLN A 242 -22.51 -44.22 -11.75
N ARG A 243 -23.35 -43.25 -11.35
CA ARG A 243 -22.94 -41.85 -11.27
C ARG A 243 -21.96 -41.66 -10.11
N VAL A 244 -20.81 -41.02 -10.35
CA VAL A 244 -20.02 -40.47 -9.25
C VAL A 244 -20.74 -39.21 -8.77
N THR A 245 -21.27 -39.26 -7.56
CA THR A 245 -21.84 -38.10 -6.89
C THR A 245 -20.69 -37.26 -6.34
N GLY A 246 -20.23 -36.30 -7.13
CA GLY A 246 -19.45 -35.17 -6.62
C GLY A 246 -20.40 -34.03 -6.25
N ASN A 247 -20.19 -33.41 -5.09
CA ASN A 247 -20.93 -32.22 -4.72
C ASN A 247 -20.13 -30.99 -5.17
N MET A 248 -20.61 -30.26 -6.18
CA MET A 248 -19.92 -29.05 -6.65
C MET A 248 -19.88 -27.97 -5.57
N SER A 249 -20.83 -27.97 -4.61
CA SER A 249 -20.79 -27.03 -3.49
C SER A 249 -19.67 -27.33 -2.49
N GLU A 250 -19.12 -28.56 -2.46
CA GLU A 250 -17.97 -28.92 -1.61
C GLU A 250 -16.64 -28.51 -2.23
N ILE A 251 -16.59 -28.41 -3.56
CA ILE A 251 -15.42 -27.90 -4.26
C ILE A 251 -15.58 -26.37 -4.33
N GLU A 252 -15.06 -25.65 -3.34
CA GLU A 252 -15.12 -24.18 -3.26
C GLU A 252 -14.33 -23.49 -4.41
N MET A 253 -14.75 -23.69 -5.66
CA MET A 253 -14.05 -23.17 -6.85
C MET A 253 -14.20 -21.66 -6.98
N GLY A 254 -15.33 -21.09 -6.53
CA GLY A 254 -15.54 -19.65 -6.53
C GLY A 254 -14.56 -18.91 -5.63
N SER A 255 -14.35 -19.38 -4.39
CA SER A 255 -13.39 -18.78 -3.46
C SER A 255 -11.95 -18.94 -3.95
N THR A 256 -11.68 -20.01 -4.71
CA THR A 256 -10.39 -20.26 -5.35
C THR A 256 -10.13 -19.25 -6.47
N ASP A 257 -11.08 -19.03 -7.38
CA ASP A 257 -10.94 -18.04 -8.46
C ASP A 257 -10.75 -16.62 -7.90
N ASP A 258 -11.56 -16.22 -6.92
CA ASP A 258 -11.40 -14.92 -6.26
C ASP A 258 -9.99 -14.74 -5.67
N ARG A 259 -9.49 -15.77 -4.98
CA ARG A 259 -8.15 -15.74 -4.37
C ARG A 259 -7.04 -15.60 -5.41
N TYR A 260 -7.13 -16.31 -6.52
CA TYR A 260 -6.10 -16.24 -7.57
C TYR A 260 -6.19 -14.96 -8.38
N ARG A 261 -7.40 -14.48 -8.70
CA ARG A 261 -7.61 -13.13 -9.24
C ARG A 261 -6.90 -12.09 -8.38
N ASP A 262 -7.18 -12.09 -7.08
CA ASP A 262 -6.66 -11.07 -6.16
C ASP A 262 -5.14 -11.09 -6.09
N LYS A 263 -4.54 -12.29 -6.09
CA LYS A 263 -3.08 -12.47 -6.16
C LYS A 263 -2.48 -11.93 -7.46
N ILE A 264 -3.13 -12.20 -8.60
CA ILE A 264 -2.70 -11.70 -9.91
C ILE A 264 -2.78 -10.16 -9.90
N LEU A 265 -3.93 -9.58 -9.54
CA LEU A 265 -4.12 -8.14 -9.48
C LEU A 265 -3.11 -7.45 -8.54
N ALA A 266 -2.88 -8.03 -7.35
CA ALA A 266 -1.90 -7.51 -6.39
C ALA A 266 -0.47 -7.54 -6.94
N ALA A 267 -0.09 -8.58 -7.69
CA ALA A 267 1.23 -8.68 -8.28
C ALA A 267 1.48 -7.59 -9.35
N PHE A 268 0.46 -7.22 -10.12
CA PHE A 268 0.55 -6.11 -11.09
C PHE A 268 0.36 -4.73 -10.43
N GLY A 269 -0.07 -4.68 -9.17
CA GLY A 269 -0.36 -3.45 -8.44
C GLY A 269 -1.70 -2.81 -8.81
N VAL A 270 -2.64 -3.56 -9.40
CA VAL A 270 -3.94 -3.05 -9.83
C VAL A 270 -4.97 -3.25 -8.71
N PRO A 271 -5.51 -2.19 -8.09
CA PRO A 271 -6.51 -2.33 -7.05
C PRO A 271 -7.86 -2.78 -7.62
N LYS A 272 -8.60 -3.59 -6.86
CA LYS A 272 -9.95 -4.06 -7.23
C LYS A 272 -10.95 -2.94 -7.48
N ASN A 273 -10.85 -1.87 -6.70
CA ASN A 273 -11.70 -0.69 -6.81
C ASN A 273 -11.59 -0.04 -8.20
N ILE A 274 -10.37 0.05 -8.74
CA ILE A 274 -10.10 0.59 -10.09
C ILE A 274 -10.72 -0.27 -11.20
N LEU A 275 -11.04 -1.53 -10.91
CA LEU A 275 -11.72 -2.46 -11.81
C LEU A 275 -13.23 -2.56 -11.56
N GLY A 276 -13.78 -1.80 -10.60
CA GLY A 276 -15.20 -1.86 -10.25
C GLY A 276 -15.63 -3.16 -9.56
N LEU A 277 -14.69 -3.88 -8.95
CA LEU A 277 -14.95 -5.14 -8.24
C LEU A 277 -15.36 -4.92 -6.78
N THR A 278 -15.38 -3.67 -6.30
CA THR A 278 -15.83 -3.30 -4.95
C THR A 278 -17.25 -2.72 -5.00
N GLN A 279 -18.01 -2.94 -3.92
CA GLN A 279 -19.39 -2.44 -3.77
C GLN A 279 -19.46 -1.58 -2.52
N GLY A 280 -20.11 -0.41 -2.60
CA GLY A 280 -20.41 0.43 -1.44
C GLY A 280 -19.23 1.22 -0.85
N GLU A 281 -18.12 1.40 -1.58
CA GLU A 281 -17.02 2.25 -1.11
C GLU A 281 -17.39 3.73 -1.16
N ASN A 282 -16.99 4.48 -0.13
CA ASN A 282 -17.18 5.92 -0.11
C ASN A 282 -16.22 6.62 -1.09
N ARG A 283 -16.58 7.82 -1.53
CA ARG A 283 -15.81 8.60 -2.51
C ARG A 283 -14.35 8.86 -2.09
N ALA A 284 -14.12 9.16 -0.81
CA ALA A 284 -12.79 9.43 -0.29
C ALA A 284 -11.86 8.20 -0.36
N THR A 285 -12.39 7.00 -0.14
CA THR A 285 -11.67 5.74 -0.29
C THR A 285 -11.33 5.48 -1.76
N VAL A 286 -12.24 5.78 -2.69
CA VAL A 286 -12.00 5.65 -4.13
C VAL A 286 -10.89 6.60 -4.59
N GLU A 287 -10.99 7.88 -4.24
CA GLU A 287 -9.98 8.89 -4.58
C GLU A 287 -8.61 8.56 -3.97
N GLY A 288 -8.58 8.09 -2.72
CA GLY A 288 -7.35 7.64 -2.06
C GLY A 288 -6.72 6.41 -2.74
N THR A 289 -7.54 5.48 -3.21
CA THR A 289 -7.07 4.28 -3.94
C THR A 289 -6.55 4.64 -5.33
N GLU A 290 -7.23 5.55 -6.03
CA GLU A 290 -6.77 6.07 -7.32
C GLU A 290 -5.45 6.83 -7.19
N TYR A 291 -5.32 7.67 -6.16
CA TYR A 291 -4.06 8.33 -5.83
C TYR A 291 -2.93 7.32 -5.60
N ALA A 292 -3.17 6.29 -4.78
CA ALA A 292 -2.18 5.26 -4.49
C ALA A 292 -1.78 4.48 -5.75
N TYR A 293 -2.74 4.12 -6.61
CA TYR A 293 -2.49 3.44 -7.88
C TYR A 293 -1.63 4.28 -8.83
N MET A 294 -2.02 5.55 -9.03
CA MET A 294 -1.28 6.46 -9.91
C MET A 294 0.13 6.73 -9.38
N LYS A 295 0.29 6.91 -8.07
CA LYS A 295 1.58 7.24 -7.43
C LYS A 295 2.52 6.04 -7.29
N HIS A 296 2.02 4.88 -6.91
CA HIS A 296 2.86 3.73 -6.56
C HIS A 296 2.97 2.68 -7.67
N THR A 297 2.06 2.69 -8.64
CA THR A 297 2.07 1.72 -9.75
C THR A 297 2.39 2.40 -11.08
N ILE A 298 1.65 3.44 -11.47
CA ILE A 298 1.79 4.05 -12.80
C ILE A 298 3.00 4.99 -12.87
N LYS A 299 3.22 5.84 -11.86
CA LYS A 299 4.36 6.75 -11.84
C LYS A 299 5.72 6.07 -12.02
N PRO A 300 6.06 4.98 -11.31
CA PRO A 300 7.31 4.28 -11.57
C PRO A 300 7.46 3.77 -13.02
N ILE A 301 6.38 3.28 -13.64
CA ILE A 301 6.39 2.83 -15.04
C ILE A 301 6.69 3.99 -15.99
N VAL A 302 6.07 5.14 -15.75
CA VAL A 302 6.25 6.35 -16.57
C VAL A 302 7.62 6.98 -16.35
N ASP A 303 8.11 7.00 -15.11
CA ASP A 303 9.45 7.48 -14.76
C ASP A 303 10.53 6.64 -15.44
N ASP A 304 10.45 5.31 -15.35
CA ASP A 304 11.36 4.38 -16.02
C ASP A 304 11.37 4.62 -17.54
N LEU A 305 10.19 4.80 -18.13
CA LEU A 305 10.07 5.06 -19.57
C LEU A 305 10.70 6.40 -19.96
N ILE A 306 10.47 7.46 -19.19
CA ILE A 306 11.03 8.79 -19.45
C ILE A 306 12.54 8.77 -19.31
N GLU A 307 13.06 8.09 -18.29
CA GLU A 307 14.50 7.90 -18.12
C GLU A 307 15.08 7.15 -19.32
N PHE A 308 14.44 6.07 -19.75
CA PHE A 308 14.84 5.31 -20.95
C PHE A 308 14.83 6.18 -22.22
N LEU A 309 13.77 6.95 -22.45
CA LEU A 309 13.65 7.85 -23.60
C LEU A 309 14.73 8.95 -23.55
N ASN A 310 15.01 9.53 -22.39
CA ASN A 310 16.03 10.56 -22.24
C ASN A 310 17.45 10.02 -22.38
N LEU A 311 17.71 8.80 -21.90
CA LEU A 311 19.02 8.17 -21.99
C LEU A 311 19.34 7.69 -23.41
N HIS A 312 18.34 7.15 -24.12
CA HIS A 312 18.58 6.44 -25.38
C HIS A 312 17.99 7.10 -26.62
N ILE A 313 16.87 7.82 -26.51
CA ILE A 313 16.20 8.43 -27.67
C ILE A 313 16.61 9.88 -27.84
N ALA A 314 16.56 10.70 -26.78
CA ALA A 314 16.86 12.12 -26.87
C ALA A 314 18.23 12.39 -27.54
N PRO A 315 19.32 11.65 -27.23
CA PRO A 315 20.63 11.85 -27.85
C PRO A 315 20.69 11.50 -29.35
N LEU A 316 19.75 10.70 -29.88
CA LEU A 316 19.69 10.37 -31.31
C LEU A 316 19.26 11.58 -32.15
N PHE A 317 18.46 12.47 -31.57
CA PHE A 317 17.91 13.65 -32.26
C PHE A 317 18.56 14.96 -31.82
N ASP A 318 18.99 15.06 -30.56
CA ASP A 318 19.66 16.23 -30.01
C ASP A 318 21.00 15.87 -29.34
N LYS A 319 22.10 16.26 -29.98
CA LYS A 319 23.46 16.08 -29.42
C LYS A 319 23.85 17.18 -28.43
N THR A 320 23.05 18.25 -28.33
CA THR A 320 23.36 19.38 -27.45
C THR A 320 22.93 19.14 -26.00
N GLY A 321 22.04 18.17 -25.76
CA GLY A 321 21.47 17.87 -24.44
C GLY A 321 20.53 18.95 -23.92
N GLN A 322 20.03 19.83 -24.81
CA GLN A 322 19.11 20.90 -24.44
C GLN A 322 17.66 20.44 -24.43
N TYR A 323 17.31 19.37 -25.15
CA TYR A 323 15.94 18.89 -25.22
C TYR A 323 15.79 17.55 -24.50
N TYR A 324 14.71 17.41 -23.73
CA TYR A 324 14.41 16.20 -22.98
C TYR A 324 12.91 15.92 -22.96
N PHE A 325 12.54 14.65 -22.81
CA PHE A 325 11.18 14.19 -22.62
C PHE A 325 10.75 14.40 -21.17
N ALA A 326 9.52 14.88 -21.01
CA ALA A 326 8.84 15.04 -19.73
C ALA A 326 7.37 14.62 -19.87
N TYR A 327 6.61 14.71 -18.80
CA TYR A 327 5.18 14.48 -18.80
C TYR A 327 4.46 15.45 -17.86
N ASP A 328 3.17 15.64 -18.08
CA ASP A 328 2.32 16.37 -17.14
C ASP A 328 1.99 15.52 -15.92
N SER A 329 1.99 16.14 -14.74
CA SER A 329 1.54 15.46 -13.53
C SER A 329 0.14 14.88 -13.74
N PHE A 330 0.04 13.56 -13.64
CA PHE A 330 -1.21 12.81 -13.79
C PHE A 330 -1.66 12.18 -12.47
N ILE A 331 -0.89 12.38 -11.39
CA ILE A 331 -1.32 11.97 -10.06
C ILE A 331 -2.47 12.90 -9.68
N PRO A 332 -3.67 12.37 -9.39
CA PRO A 332 -4.79 13.17 -8.98
C PRO A 332 -4.39 14.02 -7.78
N VAL A 333 -4.42 15.33 -7.95
CA VAL A 333 -4.30 16.27 -6.83
C VAL A 333 -5.66 16.30 -6.15
N ASN A 334 -5.67 16.27 -4.83
CA ASN A 334 -6.93 16.45 -4.10
C ASN A 334 -7.44 17.88 -4.38
N MET A 335 -8.44 18.00 -5.26
CA MET A 335 -9.02 19.29 -5.66
C MET A 335 -9.48 20.12 -4.45
N GLU A 336 -9.86 19.49 -3.34
CA GLU A 336 -10.26 20.19 -2.13
C GLU A 336 -9.07 20.89 -1.46
N ILE A 337 -7.90 20.25 -1.47
CA ILE A 337 -6.65 20.84 -0.98
C ILE A 337 -6.22 21.99 -1.90
N GLU A 338 -6.26 21.78 -3.22
CA GLU A 338 -5.85 22.81 -4.19
C GLU A 338 -6.81 24.01 -4.22
N LEU A 339 -8.12 23.80 -4.09
CA LEU A 339 -9.10 24.88 -3.97
C LEU A 339 -8.95 25.63 -2.65
N LYS A 340 -8.68 24.92 -1.54
CA LYS A 340 -8.38 25.56 -0.25
C LYS A 340 -7.11 26.40 -0.32
N GLU A 341 -6.04 25.89 -0.91
CA GLU A 341 -4.80 26.64 -1.14
C GLU A 341 -5.04 27.88 -2.00
N ARG A 342 -5.85 27.78 -3.05
CA ARG A 342 -6.22 28.92 -3.93
C ARG A 342 -7.12 29.94 -3.22
N GLU A 343 -8.08 29.48 -2.41
CA GLU A 343 -8.93 30.34 -1.58
C GLU A 343 -8.09 31.09 -0.53
N ILE A 344 -7.13 30.40 0.09
CA ILE A 344 -6.20 30.99 1.05
C ILE A 344 -5.31 32.03 0.37
N ALA A 345 -4.74 31.70 -0.80
CA ALA A 345 -3.83 32.55 -1.56
C ALA A 345 -4.48 33.81 -2.17
N LEU A 346 -5.81 33.82 -2.38
CA LEU A 346 -6.52 34.96 -2.97
C LEU A 346 -7.42 35.73 -1.99
N ALA A 347 -8.04 35.07 -1.00
CA ALA A 347 -9.10 35.66 -0.18
C ALA A 347 -8.77 35.83 1.30
N LYS A 348 -7.96 34.95 1.91
CA LYS A 348 -7.71 34.97 3.36
C LYS A 348 -6.39 35.65 3.74
N GLN A 349 -5.31 35.31 3.06
CA GLN A 349 -3.97 35.85 3.25
C GLN A 349 -3.34 36.02 1.86
N PRO A 350 -3.63 37.12 1.14
CA PRO A 350 -3.20 37.21 -0.25
C PRO A 350 -1.69 37.41 -0.32
N TYR A 351 -0.96 36.32 -0.57
CA TYR A 351 0.49 36.31 -0.78
C TYR A 351 0.88 36.06 -2.24
N LYS A 352 -0.10 35.69 -3.08
CA LYS A 352 0.02 35.64 -4.54
C LYS A 352 -0.95 36.63 -5.16
N THR A 353 -0.47 37.32 -6.18
CA THR A 353 -1.30 38.16 -7.05
C THR A 353 -2.27 37.30 -7.86
N VAL A 354 -3.37 37.90 -8.33
CA VAL A 354 -4.34 37.22 -9.19
C VAL A 354 -3.66 36.69 -10.45
N ASN A 355 -2.67 37.41 -10.99
CA ASN A 355 -1.92 36.98 -12.17
C ASN A 355 -0.90 35.86 -11.88
N GLU A 356 -0.29 35.79 -10.69
CA GLU A 356 0.56 34.65 -10.28
C GLU A 356 -0.27 33.37 -10.11
N VAL A 357 -1.48 33.47 -9.54
CA VAL A 357 -2.39 32.32 -9.47
C VAL A 357 -2.87 31.91 -10.86
N ARG A 358 -3.21 32.87 -11.74
CA ARG A 358 -3.58 32.57 -13.14
C ARG A 358 -2.43 31.93 -13.93
N ALA A 359 -1.19 32.37 -13.72
CA ALA A 359 -0.01 31.77 -14.33
C ALA A 359 0.17 30.31 -13.89
N SER A 360 -0.03 29.99 -12.60
CA SER A 360 -0.01 28.61 -12.10
C SER A 360 -1.11 27.72 -12.70
N MET A 361 -2.17 28.34 -13.23
CA MET A 361 -3.28 27.67 -13.93
C MET A 361 -3.13 27.70 -15.47
N GLY A 362 -2.05 28.26 -16.00
CA GLY A 362 -1.86 28.45 -17.44
C GLY A 362 -2.84 29.44 -18.09
N LEU A 363 -3.47 30.32 -17.30
CA LEU A 363 -4.42 31.32 -17.78
C LEU A 363 -3.72 32.65 -18.11
N PRO A 364 -4.15 33.37 -19.17
CA PRO A 364 -3.55 34.65 -19.54
C PRO A 364 -3.79 35.71 -18.45
N PRO A 365 -2.83 36.64 -18.22
CA PRO A 365 -2.96 37.67 -17.18
C PRO A 365 -4.11 38.64 -17.48
N VAL A 366 -4.65 39.26 -16.43
CA VAL A 366 -5.73 40.25 -16.49
C VAL A 366 -5.28 41.61 -15.97
N LYS A 367 -5.83 42.69 -16.55
CA LYS A 367 -5.48 44.06 -16.20
C LYS A 367 -5.92 44.38 -14.76
N GLY A 368 -4.97 44.77 -13.90
CA GLY A 368 -5.21 45.00 -12.47
C GLY A 368 -5.04 43.75 -11.58
N GLY A 369 -4.55 42.64 -12.14
CA GLY A 369 -4.33 41.38 -11.42
C GLY A 369 -2.99 41.24 -10.71
N ASP A 370 -2.09 42.23 -10.80
CA ASP A 370 -0.74 42.21 -10.21
C ASP A 370 -0.67 42.91 -8.84
N THR A 371 -1.81 43.15 -8.19
CA THR A 371 -1.90 43.89 -6.93
C THR A 371 -2.47 43.00 -5.82
N ILE A 372 -1.77 42.96 -4.68
CA ILE A 372 -2.18 42.25 -3.46
C ILE A 372 -3.06 43.20 -2.61
N TYR A 373 -4.29 42.80 -2.29
CA TYR A 373 -5.21 43.59 -1.45
C TYR A 373 -5.26 43.00 -0.02
N GLY A 374 -4.78 43.72 1.00
CA GLY A 374 -4.82 43.27 2.41
C GLY A 374 -6.20 43.43 3.08
N ASN A 375 -6.46 42.64 4.13
CA ASN A 375 -7.70 42.66 4.91
C ASN A 375 -7.73 43.85 5.92
N PRO A 376 -8.78 44.72 5.96
CA PRO A 376 -8.77 45.98 6.73
C PRO A 376 -8.95 45.87 8.26
N PHE A 377 -9.15 44.69 8.84
CA PHE A 377 -9.53 44.55 10.24
C PHE A 377 -8.51 43.77 11.07
N GLN A 378 -7.44 44.44 11.52
CA GLN A 378 -6.62 43.99 12.65
C GLN A 378 -6.24 45.19 13.53
N VAL A 379 -6.59 45.12 14.82
CA VAL A 379 -6.29 46.13 15.86
C VAL A 379 -5.07 45.66 16.68
N PRO A 380 -4.15 46.53 17.16
CA PRO A 380 -2.94 46.11 17.86
C PRO A 380 -3.21 45.64 19.32
N LEU A 381 -2.46 44.63 19.78
CA LEU A 381 -2.51 44.09 21.15
C LEU A 381 -1.83 45.01 22.18
N GLY A 382 -2.52 45.25 23.31
CA GLY A 382 -1.94 45.88 24.50
C GLY A 382 -2.97 46.41 25.51
N SER A 383 -3.64 45.52 26.25
CA SER A 383 -4.27 45.81 27.56
C SER A 383 -4.66 44.48 28.25
N PRO A 384 -4.41 44.30 29.57
CA PRO A 384 -4.60 43.03 30.25
C PRO A 384 -6.08 42.78 30.60
N ALA A 385 -6.54 41.54 30.43
CA ALA A 385 -7.87 41.11 30.89
C ALA A 385 -7.78 40.47 32.30
N PRO A 386 -8.84 40.57 33.13
CA PRO A 386 -8.81 40.21 34.54
C PRO A 386 -8.93 38.69 34.76
N VAL A 387 -8.33 38.23 35.87
CA VAL A 387 -8.39 36.87 36.39
C VAL A 387 -9.83 36.50 36.81
N GLN A 388 -10.30 35.32 36.40
CA GLN A 388 -11.44 34.63 37.00
C GLN A 388 -10.99 33.26 37.51
N GLU A 389 -11.38 32.95 38.74
CA GLU A 389 -11.06 31.73 39.51
C GLU A 389 -11.79 30.50 38.97
N GLU A 390 -11.09 29.36 38.93
CA GLU A 390 -11.64 28.01 38.70
C GLU A 390 -12.29 27.45 39.97
N PRO A 391 -13.34 26.60 39.89
CA PRO A 391 -13.72 25.74 40.99
C PRO A 391 -13.08 24.34 40.89
N ASP A 392 -12.69 23.87 42.07
CA ASP A 392 -11.99 22.64 42.45
C ASP A 392 -12.50 21.31 41.85
N ASP A 393 -11.53 20.42 41.62
CA ASP A 393 -11.68 18.98 41.43
C ASP A 393 -12.07 18.28 42.75
N GLU A 394 -13.08 17.41 42.73
CA GLU A 394 -13.28 16.39 43.76
C GLU A 394 -12.89 15.00 43.21
N GLU A 395 -11.84 14.43 43.80
CA GLU A 395 -11.44 13.03 43.70
C GLU A 395 -12.45 12.13 44.47
N GLU A 396 -12.90 11.03 43.86
CA GLU A 396 -13.50 9.91 44.59
C GLU A 396 -12.59 8.67 44.51
N ASP A 397 -12.22 8.20 45.70
CA ASP A 397 -11.41 7.02 46.04
C ASP A 397 -12.08 5.68 45.65
N GLU A 398 -11.32 4.78 45.01
CA GLU A 398 -11.71 3.38 44.78
C GLU A 398 -11.41 2.47 46.00
N PRO A 399 -12.28 1.49 46.33
CA PRO A 399 -11.91 0.39 47.20
C PRO A 399 -11.33 -0.80 46.40
N LYS A 400 -10.07 -1.14 46.71
CA LYS A 400 -9.32 -2.31 46.24
C LYS A 400 -10.11 -3.62 46.38
N LYS A 401 -10.25 -4.40 45.30
CA LYS A 401 -10.61 -5.83 45.35
C LYS A 401 -9.70 -6.70 44.47
N ALA A 402 -9.53 -7.93 44.93
CA ALA A 402 -8.45 -8.87 44.61
C ALA A 402 -8.43 -9.37 43.15
N ILE A 403 -7.21 -9.50 42.65
CA ILE A 403 -6.83 -9.95 41.30
C ILE A 403 -7.16 -11.45 41.10
N PRO A 404 -7.92 -11.86 40.06
CA PRO A 404 -8.09 -13.26 39.70
C PRO A 404 -6.84 -13.86 39.05
N GLN A 405 -6.62 -15.14 39.31
CA GLN A 405 -5.43 -15.93 39.02
C GLN A 405 -5.28 -16.33 37.53
N ARG A 406 -5.30 -15.36 36.60
CA ARG A 406 -5.08 -15.59 35.15
C ARG A 406 -4.05 -14.66 34.48
N ALA A 407 -3.16 -14.04 35.24
CA ALA A 407 -2.05 -13.23 34.73
C ALA A 407 -0.65 -13.80 35.08
N ARG A 408 -0.43 -15.11 34.90
CA ARG A 408 0.89 -15.75 35.16
C ARG A 408 1.59 -16.36 33.94
N ALA A 409 1.09 -16.15 32.73
CA ALA A 409 1.71 -16.70 31.52
C ALA A 409 2.54 -15.71 30.68
N PHE A 410 2.55 -14.40 31.01
CA PHE A 410 3.21 -13.39 30.16
C PHE A 410 4.47 -12.72 30.75
N LEU A 411 4.84 -13.03 32.00
CA LEU A 411 6.01 -12.44 32.66
C LEU A 411 7.07 -13.50 33.00
N LYS A 412 7.88 -13.86 32.00
CA LYS A 412 9.27 -14.30 32.23
C LYS A 412 10.14 -13.87 31.04
N LYS A 413 10.82 -12.74 31.19
CA LYS A 413 12.22 -12.51 30.78
C LYS A 413 12.60 -11.03 31.01
N GLU A 414 13.26 -10.79 32.13
CA GLU A 414 14.02 -9.55 32.40
C GLU A 414 15.28 -9.39 31.51
N HIS A 415 15.50 -10.26 30.53
CA HIS A 415 16.68 -10.21 29.64
C HIS A 415 16.43 -9.56 28.27
N LEU A 416 15.24 -9.03 27.99
CA LEU A 416 14.93 -8.46 26.67
C LEU A 416 15.55 -7.06 26.48
N VAL A 417 15.49 -6.21 27.50
CA VAL A 417 15.97 -4.82 27.45
C VAL A 417 17.49 -4.74 27.21
N ASP A 418 18.28 -5.60 27.88
CA ASP A 418 19.73 -5.66 27.70
C ASP A 418 20.18 -6.22 26.33
N SER A 419 19.37 -7.10 25.73
CA SER A 419 19.68 -7.72 24.43
C SER A 419 19.43 -6.76 23.25
N ILE A 420 18.47 -5.85 23.41
CA ILE A 420 18.12 -4.85 22.41
C ILE A 420 19.19 -3.76 22.40
N ALA A 421 19.57 -3.23 23.57
CA ALA A 421 20.63 -2.22 23.69
C ALA A 421 21.97 -2.66 23.07
N LYS A 422 22.39 -3.92 23.28
CA LYS A 422 23.65 -4.48 22.75
C LYS A 422 23.64 -4.74 21.24
N SER A 423 22.46 -4.86 20.62
CA SER A 423 22.35 -5.14 19.18
C SER A 423 22.54 -3.87 18.33
N PHE A 424 22.33 -2.68 18.91
CA PHE A 424 22.40 -1.40 18.22
C PHE A 424 23.79 -0.73 18.26
N GLU A 425 24.60 -0.96 19.30
CA GLU A 425 25.98 -0.43 19.39
C GLU A 425 26.89 -0.90 18.23
N LYS A 426 26.58 -2.04 17.62
CA LYS A 426 27.40 -2.64 16.55
C LYS A 426 27.19 -1.99 15.18
N ALA A 427 26.13 -1.19 14.99
CA ALA A 427 25.73 -0.63 13.70
C ALA A 427 26.21 0.81 13.44
N THR A 428 26.74 1.51 14.45
CA THR A 428 27.01 2.97 14.38
C THR A 428 28.49 3.35 14.29
N LYS A 429 29.41 2.37 14.18
CA LYS A 429 30.86 2.62 14.05
C LYS A 429 31.30 2.75 12.59
N SER A 430 31.10 3.93 12.00
CA SER A 430 32.05 4.60 11.08
C SER A 430 31.33 5.73 10.35
N ILE A 431 31.64 6.99 10.67
CA ILE A 431 31.63 8.18 9.78
C ILE A 431 32.10 9.36 10.65
N ASP A 432 33.08 10.10 10.15
CA ASP A 432 33.72 11.23 10.83
C ASP A 432 32.94 12.55 10.59
N LEU A 433 32.94 13.39 11.61
CA LEU A 433 32.00 14.48 11.87
C LEU A 433 32.71 15.83 11.81
N ARG A 434 32.13 16.78 11.09
CA ARG A 434 31.79 18.14 11.55
C ARG A 434 31.16 18.89 10.37
N ASP A 435 30.10 19.65 10.66
CA ASP A 435 29.19 20.40 9.77
C ASP A 435 27.90 19.69 9.29
N ILE A 436 27.58 18.49 9.82
CA ILE A 436 26.38 17.67 9.46
C ILE A 436 25.47 17.39 10.70
N ALA A 437 25.73 18.04 11.84
CA ALA A 437 25.17 17.64 13.14
C ALA A 437 23.63 17.66 13.22
N ASP A 438 22.97 18.61 12.54
CA ASP A 438 21.53 18.82 12.68
C ASP A 438 20.68 17.76 11.99
N GLU A 439 21.09 17.28 10.81
CA GLU A 439 20.37 16.22 10.11
C GLU A 439 20.65 14.85 10.76
N ALA A 440 21.86 14.63 11.26
CA ALA A 440 22.28 13.38 11.87
C ALA A 440 21.56 13.09 13.20
N ALA A 441 21.36 14.10 14.06
CA ALA A 441 20.63 13.96 15.31
C ALA A 441 19.13 13.65 15.06
N SER A 442 18.50 14.35 14.11
CA SER A 442 17.11 14.07 13.69
C SER A 442 16.96 12.65 13.12
N LYS A 443 17.91 12.22 12.26
CA LYS A 443 17.92 10.84 11.72
C LYS A 443 18.03 9.79 12.83
N LYS A 444 18.87 10.01 13.85
CA LYS A 444 19.01 9.12 15.00
C LYS A 444 17.73 9.05 15.85
N PHE A 445 17.11 10.19 16.13
CA PHE A 445 15.81 10.24 16.81
C PHE A 445 14.76 9.42 16.06
N VAL A 446 14.56 9.71 14.76
CA VAL A 446 13.57 9.02 13.93
C VAL A 446 13.83 7.52 13.89
N ALA A 447 15.09 7.09 13.74
CA ALA A 447 15.44 5.67 13.73
C ALA A 447 15.12 4.97 15.05
N ARG A 448 15.43 5.60 16.20
CA ARG A 448 15.14 5.05 17.53
C ARG A 448 13.64 4.90 17.77
N VAL A 449 12.87 5.94 17.42
CA VAL A 449 11.40 5.93 17.53
C VAL A 449 10.80 4.84 16.64
N ALA A 450 11.24 4.74 15.38
CA ALA A 450 10.73 3.75 14.43
C ALA A 450 10.95 2.30 14.92
N ALA A 451 12.09 2.01 15.55
CA ALA A 451 12.37 0.68 16.10
C ALA A 451 11.37 0.30 17.22
N HIS A 452 11.08 1.23 18.13
CA HIS A 452 10.15 1.00 19.23
C HIS A 452 8.69 1.01 18.78
N GLU A 453 8.34 1.81 17.76
CA GLU A 453 7.03 1.79 17.11
C GLU A 453 6.67 0.39 16.62
N LEU A 454 7.57 -0.29 15.92
CA LEU A 454 7.32 -1.65 15.41
C LEU A 454 7.02 -2.64 16.55
N LEU A 455 7.80 -2.58 17.65
CA LEU A 455 7.57 -3.43 18.82
C LEU A 455 6.23 -3.13 19.49
N LEU A 456 5.87 -1.86 19.60
CA LEU A 456 4.61 -1.42 20.19
C LEU A 456 3.41 -1.85 19.33
N VAL A 457 3.51 -1.76 18.00
CA VAL A 457 2.50 -2.27 17.06
C VAL A 457 2.27 -3.76 17.27
N ASP A 458 3.34 -4.55 17.31
CA ASP A 458 3.23 -6.00 17.47
C ASP A 458 2.59 -6.39 18.79
N LYS A 459 2.92 -5.67 19.88
CA LYS A 459 2.31 -5.90 21.19
C LYS A 459 0.85 -5.48 21.27
N ILE A 460 0.47 -4.35 20.68
CA ILE A 460 -0.93 -3.91 20.61
C ILE A 460 -1.75 -4.88 19.76
N ARG A 461 -1.20 -5.42 18.66
CA ARG A 461 -1.87 -6.45 17.86
C ARG A 461 -2.08 -7.74 18.64
N ALA A 462 -1.07 -8.17 19.41
CA ALA A 462 -1.21 -9.34 20.27
C ALA A 462 -2.30 -9.14 21.34
N PHE A 463 -2.34 -7.95 21.96
CA PHE A 463 -3.41 -7.54 22.87
C PHE A 463 -4.79 -7.60 22.20
N ASN A 464 -4.93 -7.01 21.01
CA ASN A 464 -6.17 -7.01 20.24
C ASN A 464 -6.65 -8.43 19.93
N ASN A 465 -5.76 -9.33 19.51
CA ASN A 465 -6.12 -10.71 19.19
C ASN A 465 -6.60 -11.49 20.42
N GLU A 466 -6.05 -11.19 21.60
CA GLU A 466 -6.51 -11.77 22.87
C GLU A 466 -7.88 -11.23 23.26
N GLN A 467 -8.04 -9.90 23.19
CA GLN A 467 -9.30 -9.23 23.49
C GLN A 467 -10.41 -9.68 22.54
N GLU A 468 -10.11 -9.81 21.24
CA GLU A 468 -11.02 -10.36 20.22
C GLU A 468 -11.50 -11.75 20.61
N ARG A 469 -10.59 -12.65 21.01
CA ARG A 469 -10.96 -14.00 21.44
C ARG A 469 -11.89 -13.96 22.64
N ASN A 470 -11.59 -13.11 23.63
CA ASN A 470 -12.41 -12.97 24.83
C ASN A 470 -13.81 -12.44 24.48
N VAL A 471 -13.90 -11.42 23.62
CA VAL A 471 -15.18 -10.87 23.16
C VAL A 471 -15.97 -11.92 22.38
N GLN A 472 -15.32 -12.67 21.47
CA GLN A 472 -15.99 -13.72 20.69
C GLN A 472 -16.52 -14.85 21.57
N MET A 473 -15.76 -15.28 22.58
CA MET A 473 -16.22 -16.32 23.53
C MET A 473 -17.44 -15.86 24.35
N ASN A 474 -17.55 -14.56 24.60
CA ASN A 474 -18.64 -13.97 25.35
C ASN A 474 -19.82 -13.52 24.48
N LEU A 475 -19.77 -13.66 23.15
CA LEU A 475 -20.88 -13.24 22.28
C LEU A 475 -22.21 -13.94 22.60
N ASN A 476 -22.17 -15.20 23.04
CA ASN A 476 -23.37 -15.97 23.38
C ASN A 476 -24.14 -15.40 24.58
N SER A 477 -23.50 -14.61 25.45
CA SER A 477 -24.18 -13.97 26.58
C SER A 477 -24.87 -12.65 26.18
N ILE A 478 -24.58 -12.13 24.98
CA ILE A 478 -25.15 -10.89 24.46
C ILE A 478 -26.50 -11.20 23.80
N THR A 479 -27.58 -10.97 24.53
CA THR A 479 -28.96 -11.24 24.09
C THR A 479 -29.83 -9.98 23.94
N LYS A 480 -29.27 -8.80 24.27
CA LYS A 480 -29.95 -7.49 24.28
C LYS A 480 -29.00 -6.39 23.79
N ALA A 481 -29.52 -5.17 23.66
CA ALA A 481 -28.75 -3.99 23.30
C ALA A 481 -27.49 -3.86 24.19
N VAL A 482 -26.35 -3.70 23.54
CA VAL A 482 -25.01 -3.69 24.13
C VAL A 482 -24.67 -2.28 24.62
N SER A 483 -24.29 -2.17 25.90
CA SER A 483 -23.65 -0.99 26.48
C SER A 483 -22.13 -1.13 26.43
N LYS A 484 -21.41 -0.03 26.68
CA LYS A 484 -19.93 0.00 26.57
C LYS A 484 -19.24 -0.98 27.52
N GLY A 485 -19.79 -1.19 28.73
CA GLY A 485 -19.27 -2.13 29.72
C GLY A 485 -19.68 -3.59 29.51
N ASP A 486 -20.57 -3.87 28.55
CA ASP A 486 -21.08 -5.22 28.30
C ASP A 486 -20.16 -6.02 27.35
N VAL A 487 -19.23 -5.35 26.68
CA VAL A 487 -18.36 -5.95 25.66
C VAL A 487 -17.16 -6.67 26.27
N PHE A 488 -16.50 -6.01 27.21
CA PHE A 488 -15.41 -6.53 28.02
C PHE A 488 -15.27 -5.67 29.29
N ASP A 489 -14.58 -6.22 30.29
CA ASP A 489 -14.27 -5.50 31.52
C ASP A 489 -13.21 -4.41 31.23
N MET A 490 -13.64 -3.15 31.31
CA MET A 490 -12.80 -2.00 30.97
C MET A 490 -11.56 -1.91 31.86
N ASP A 491 -11.68 -2.22 33.15
CA ASP A 491 -10.57 -2.04 34.10
C ASP A 491 -9.53 -3.13 33.90
N VAL A 492 -9.98 -4.37 33.65
CA VAL A 492 -9.11 -5.49 33.30
C VAL A 492 -8.35 -5.21 32.00
N GLU A 493 -9.04 -4.78 30.96
CA GLU A 493 -8.44 -4.54 29.64
C GLU A 493 -7.52 -3.30 29.63
N VAL A 494 -7.85 -2.27 30.40
CA VAL A 494 -6.98 -1.10 30.60
C VAL A 494 -5.72 -1.51 31.36
N SER A 495 -5.85 -2.27 32.46
CA SER A 495 -4.69 -2.76 33.20
C SER A 495 -3.80 -3.66 32.35
N ALA A 496 -4.39 -4.59 31.59
CA ALA A 496 -3.64 -5.48 30.71
C ALA A 496 -2.85 -4.71 29.65
N LEU A 497 -3.45 -3.68 29.04
CA LEU A 497 -2.75 -2.87 28.06
C LEU A 497 -1.66 -2.00 28.70
N ILE A 498 -1.88 -1.47 29.90
CA ILE A 498 -0.84 -0.76 30.68
C ILE A 498 0.38 -1.65 30.91
N ASP A 499 0.18 -2.90 31.34
CA ASP A 499 1.26 -3.85 31.61
C ASP A 499 2.09 -4.16 30.36
N ILE A 500 1.43 -4.14 29.19
CA ILE A 500 2.07 -4.40 27.89
C ILE A 500 2.87 -3.19 27.40
N VAL A 501 2.32 -1.98 27.50
CA VAL A 501 2.92 -0.78 26.87
C VAL A 501 3.92 -0.07 27.77
N SER A 502 3.70 -0.07 29.10
CA SER A 502 4.57 0.62 30.06
C SER A 502 6.06 0.26 29.95
N PRO A 503 6.46 -1.03 29.87
CA PRO A 503 7.89 -1.36 29.76
C PRO A 503 8.49 -0.89 28.43
N LEU A 504 7.72 -0.86 27.34
CA LEU A 504 8.18 -0.39 26.03
C LEU A 504 8.35 1.13 26.01
N LEU A 505 7.37 1.86 26.54
CA LEU A 505 7.43 3.32 26.67
C LEU A 505 8.59 3.73 27.60
N LYS A 506 8.77 3.02 28.72
CA LYS A 506 9.91 3.22 29.62
C LYS A 506 11.25 3.02 28.91
N GLY A 507 11.39 1.94 28.15
CA GLY A 507 12.60 1.65 27.38
C GLY A 507 12.94 2.80 26.43
N LEU A 508 11.97 3.21 25.61
CA LEU A 508 12.16 4.30 24.64
C LEU A 508 12.50 5.63 25.32
N MET A 509 11.76 5.99 26.38
CA MET A 509 11.98 7.24 27.11
C MET A 509 13.39 7.32 27.68
N LEU A 510 13.84 6.27 28.36
CA LEU A 510 15.16 6.21 28.97
C LEU A 510 16.26 6.25 27.92
N GLU A 511 16.11 5.46 26.86
CA GLU A 511 17.10 5.40 25.78
C GLU A 511 17.25 6.77 25.10
N GLN A 512 16.14 7.46 24.83
CA GLN A 512 16.16 8.79 24.25
C GLN A 512 16.71 9.85 25.21
N ALA A 513 16.32 9.82 26.49
CA ALA A 513 16.83 10.76 27.49
C ALA A 513 18.35 10.62 27.68
N ILE A 514 18.87 9.40 27.78
CA ILE A 514 20.30 9.12 27.94
C ILE A 514 21.08 9.64 26.74
N GLU A 515 20.62 9.35 25.53
CA GLU A 515 21.33 9.74 24.32
C GLU A 515 21.23 11.24 24.05
N GLU A 516 20.12 11.89 24.39
CA GLU A 516 19.99 13.33 24.33
C GLU A 516 20.95 14.01 25.32
N TYR A 517 21.00 13.52 26.57
CA TYR A 517 21.90 14.04 27.60
C TYR A 517 23.37 13.98 27.16
N LYS A 518 23.77 12.85 26.56
CA LYS A 518 25.12 12.67 26.00
C LYS A 518 25.36 13.54 24.77
N ALA A 519 24.41 13.61 23.85
CA ALA A 519 24.56 14.33 22.58
C ALA A 519 24.77 15.84 22.79
N GLN A 520 24.12 16.41 23.80
CA GLN A 520 24.29 17.82 24.19
C GLN A 520 25.55 18.08 25.04
N GLY A 521 26.25 17.03 25.47
CA GLY A 521 27.46 17.15 26.28
C GLY A 521 27.22 17.70 27.69
N PHE A 522 26.03 17.48 28.26
CA PHE A 522 25.73 17.95 29.61
C PHE A 522 26.65 17.31 30.65
N VAL A 523 27.09 18.12 31.62
CA VAL A 523 27.97 17.67 32.70
C VAL A 523 27.14 16.88 33.73
N GLY A 524 27.67 15.76 34.21
CA GLY A 524 27.00 14.91 35.21
C GLY A 524 26.34 13.67 34.62
N THR A 525 25.42 13.07 35.39
CA THR A 525 24.71 11.84 35.00
C THR A 525 23.20 12.06 35.10
N LEU A 526 22.48 11.68 34.06
CA LEU A 526 21.02 11.64 34.06
C LEU A 526 20.51 10.67 35.15
N ASP A 527 19.63 11.14 36.02
CA ASP A 527 18.92 10.30 36.97
C ASP A 527 17.78 9.55 36.26
N THR A 528 18.12 8.38 35.74
CA THR A 528 17.17 7.44 35.13
C THR A 528 16.12 6.88 36.10
N SER A 529 16.28 7.11 37.41
CA SER A 529 15.35 6.69 38.45
C SER A 529 14.44 7.81 38.95
N ALA A 530 14.54 9.01 38.35
CA ALA A 530 13.75 10.16 38.75
C ALA A 530 12.24 9.85 38.75
N SER A 531 11.56 10.29 39.81
CA SER A 531 10.11 10.06 39.97
C SER A 531 9.30 10.69 38.83
N THR A 532 9.82 11.75 38.19
CA THR A 532 9.29 12.40 36.99
C THR A 532 9.19 11.43 35.81
N ILE A 533 10.23 10.63 35.54
CA ILE A 533 10.23 9.61 34.48
C ILE A 533 9.14 8.57 34.73
N SER A 534 9.09 8.02 35.95
CA SER A 534 8.11 6.99 36.29
C SER A 534 6.68 7.52 36.19
N LYS A 535 6.43 8.75 36.64
CA LYS A 535 5.13 9.43 36.52
C LYS A 535 4.74 9.69 35.07
N ALA A 536 5.67 10.14 34.22
CA ALA A 536 5.41 10.37 32.80
C ALA A 536 4.97 9.09 32.08
N ILE A 537 5.66 7.97 32.35
CA ILE A 537 5.32 6.65 31.81
C ILE A 537 3.95 6.19 32.32
N GLU A 538 3.69 6.33 33.62
CA GLU A 538 2.41 5.94 34.22
C GLU A 538 1.23 6.71 33.59
N LEU A 539 1.36 8.04 33.48
CA LEU A 539 0.34 8.89 32.87
C LEU A 539 0.14 8.57 31.39
N ALA A 540 1.24 8.38 30.64
CA ALA A 540 1.19 8.02 29.22
C ALA A 540 0.48 6.67 29.03
N SER A 541 0.90 5.64 29.74
CA SER A 541 0.32 4.29 29.66
C SER A 541 -1.15 4.27 30.03
N LYS A 542 -1.55 4.92 31.14
CA LYS A 542 -2.95 4.99 31.57
C LYS A 542 -3.81 5.70 30.54
N ARG A 543 -3.36 6.86 30.04
CA ARG A 543 -4.08 7.66 29.04
C ARG A 543 -4.27 6.88 27.73
N LEU A 544 -3.19 6.28 27.23
CA LEU A 544 -3.18 5.41 26.07
C LEU A 544 -4.19 4.26 26.25
N ALA A 545 -4.04 3.48 27.32
CA ALA A 545 -4.86 2.29 27.52
C ALA A 545 -6.35 2.61 27.66
N LYS A 546 -6.67 3.66 28.42
CA LYS A 546 -8.05 4.14 28.60
C LYS A 546 -8.66 4.62 27.28
N SER A 547 -7.96 5.48 26.54
CA SER A 547 -8.45 6.02 25.26
C SER A 547 -8.62 4.92 24.20
N TYR A 548 -7.66 3.99 24.14
CA TYR A 548 -7.68 2.89 23.19
C TYR A 548 -8.87 1.95 23.43
N ASN A 549 -9.02 1.45 24.66
CA ASN A 549 -10.13 0.56 25.01
C ASN A 549 -11.49 1.26 24.93
N ASN A 550 -11.57 2.55 25.29
CA ASN A 550 -12.79 3.34 25.13
C ASN A 550 -13.27 3.37 23.66
N THR A 551 -12.33 3.56 22.75
CA THR A 551 -12.62 3.59 21.31
C THR A 551 -13.00 2.21 20.80
N THR A 552 -12.29 1.15 21.22
CA THR A 552 -12.62 -0.24 20.85
C THR A 552 -14.02 -0.61 21.33
N ALA A 553 -14.35 -0.33 22.59
CA ALA A 553 -15.66 -0.60 23.16
C ALA A 553 -16.78 0.18 22.43
N LYS A 554 -16.52 1.44 22.02
CA LYS A 554 -17.47 2.23 21.21
C LYS A 554 -17.71 1.60 19.83
N LEU A 555 -16.66 1.14 19.17
CA LEU A 555 -16.75 0.49 17.85
C LEU A 555 -17.52 -0.84 17.94
N LEU A 556 -17.18 -1.68 18.91
CA LEU A 556 -17.88 -2.96 19.15
C LEU A 556 -19.34 -2.73 19.54
N LYS A 557 -19.62 -1.78 20.43
CA LYS A 557 -20.98 -1.38 20.79
C LYS A 557 -21.81 -1.03 19.55
N ASN A 558 -21.27 -0.20 18.67
CA ASN A 558 -21.99 0.22 17.47
C ASN A 558 -22.25 -0.97 16.54
N ALA A 559 -21.20 -1.75 16.24
CA ALA A 559 -21.29 -2.90 15.34
C ALA A 559 -22.26 -3.97 15.85
N LEU A 560 -22.21 -4.30 17.15
CA LEU A 560 -23.09 -5.30 17.74
C LEU A 560 -24.54 -4.83 17.83
N ASN A 561 -24.79 -3.58 18.21
CA ASN A 561 -26.17 -3.05 18.26
C ASN A 561 -26.82 -2.97 16.88
N GLU A 562 -26.05 -2.61 15.85
CA GLU A 562 -26.53 -2.64 14.47
C GLU A 562 -26.90 -4.06 14.04
N GLY A 563 -26.05 -5.05 14.34
CA GLY A 563 -26.35 -6.45 14.03
C GLY A 563 -27.57 -6.99 14.79
N ILE A 564 -27.72 -6.66 16.07
CA ILE A 564 -28.89 -7.03 16.87
C ILE A 564 -30.17 -6.43 16.28
N GLN A 565 -30.14 -5.17 15.86
CA GLN A 565 -31.28 -4.51 15.21
C GLN A 565 -31.62 -5.14 13.84
N ALA A 566 -30.60 -5.59 13.12
CA ALA A 566 -30.75 -6.28 11.84
C ALA A 566 -31.24 -7.74 11.96
N GLY A 567 -31.28 -8.29 13.19
CA GLY A 567 -31.64 -9.69 13.42
C GLY A 567 -30.52 -10.68 13.08
N ASP A 568 -29.25 -10.24 13.15
CA ASP A 568 -28.09 -11.07 12.86
C ASP A 568 -27.98 -12.26 13.83
N SER A 569 -27.60 -13.42 13.28
CA SER A 569 -27.23 -14.59 14.08
C SER A 569 -25.91 -14.35 14.83
N THR A 570 -25.64 -15.16 15.86
CA THR A 570 -24.37 -15.11 16.61
C THR A 570 -23.14 -15.22 15.70
N ALA A 571 -23.22 -16.03 14.65
CA ALA A 571 -22.12 -16.17 13.69
C ALA A 571 -21.85 -14.87 12.91
N GLN A 572 -22.91 -14.13 12.55
CA GLN A 572 -22.79 -12.84 11.88
C GLN A 572 -22.30 -11.75 12.84
N LEU A 573 -22.74 -11.77 14.11
CA LEU A 573 -22.19 -10.88 15.15
C LEU A 573 -20.70 -11.13 15.40
N ALA A 574 -20.26 -12.39 15.34
CA ALA A 574 -18.83 -12.73 15.43
C ALA A 574 -18.02 -12.13 14.28
N GLU A 575 -18.54 -12.15 13.05
CA GLU A 575 -17.87 -11.52 11.91
C GLU A 575 -17.79 -9.99 12.05
N ARG A 576 -18.81 -9.35 12.64
CA ARG A 576 -18.77 -7.92 12.95
C ARG A 576 -17.69 -7.59 13.99
N VAL A 577 -17.55 -8.41 15.03
CA VAL A 577 -16.45 -8.28 16.01
C VAL A 577 -15.10 -8.39 15.30
N LYS A 578 -14.92 -9.42 14.47
CA LYS A 578 -13.70 -9.62 13.69
C LYS A 578 -13.35 -8.42 12.82
N THR A 579 -14.34 -7.84 12.14
CA THR A 579 -14.15 -6.61 11.33
C THR A 579 -13.62 -5.43 12.16
N VAL A 580 -14.13 -5.24 13.39
CA VAL A 580 -13.65 -4.17 14.29
C VAL A 580 -12.19 -4.40 14.72
N TYR A 581 -11.81 -5.64 14.99
CA TYR A 581 -10.43 -5.98 15.36
C TYR A 581 -9.47 -6.00 14.18
N GLU A 582 -9.90 -6.38 12.98
CA GLU A 582 -9.13 -6.23 11.74
C GLU A 582 -8.79 -4.75 11.49
N TYR A 583 -9.77 -3.85 11.57
CA TYR A 583 -9.53 -2.40 11.50
C TYR A 583 -8.59 -1.91 12.60
N SER A 584 -8.77 -2.41 13.82
CA SER A 584 -7.92 -2.02 14.97
C SER A 584 -6.47 -2.48 14.78
N ASN A 585 -6.24 -3.66 14.19
CA ASN A 585 -4.92 -4.22 13.91
C ASN A 585 -4.20 -3.56 12.72
N GLN A 586 -4.96 -3.20 11.67
CA GLN A 586 -4.40 -2.61 10.45
C GLN A 586 -4.15 -1.10 10.60
N VAL A 587 -5.07 -0.38 11.25
CA VAL A 587 -5.06 1.09 11.26
C VAL A 587 -4.72 1.64 12.65
N ARG A 588 -5.52 1.27 13.67
CA ARG A 588 -5.42 1.91 14.99
C ARG A 588 -4.13 1.55 15.73
N ALA A 589 -3.68 0.31 15.66
CA ALA A 589 -2.44 -0.14 16.30
C ALA A 589 -1.23 0.69 15.83
N LEU A 590 -1.11 0.90 14.51
CA LEU A 590 -0.03 1.71 13.92
C LEU A 590 -0.15 3.19 14.29
N MET A 591 -1.34 3.78 14.15
CA MET A 591 -1.59 5.19 14.48
C MET A 591 -1.22 5.50 15.93
N VAL A 592 -1.62 4.62 16.85
CA VAL A 592 -1.42 4.80 18.29
C VAL A 592 0.04 4.57 18.66
N ALA A 593 0.67 3.52 18.12
CA ALA A 593 2.08 3.28 18.34
C ALA A 593 2.95 4.45 17.87
N ARG A 594 2.69 5.01 16.68
CA ARG A 594 3.36 6.23 16.19
C ARG A 594 3.23 7.39 17.15
N THR A 595 1.99 7.66 17.57
CA THR A 595 1.66 8.82 18.39
C THR A 595 2.33 8.74 19.76
N GLU A 596 2.26 7.59 20.42
CA GLU A 596 2.79 7.44 21.78
C GLU A 596 4.31 7.22 21.80
N SER A 597 4.90 6.59 20.77
CA SER A 597 6.36 6.48 20.66
C SER A 597 7.01 7.85 20.43
N VAL A 598 6.44 8.69 19.55
CA VAL A 598 6.95 10.06 19.33
C VAL A 598 6.76 10.90 20.58
N TYR A 599 5.61 10.76 21.27
CA TYR A 599 5.37 11.45 22.53
C TYR A 599 6.43 11.12 23.57
N ILE A 600 6.59 9.83 23.89
CA ILE A 600 7.45 9.43 25.00
C ILE A 600 8.94 9.66 24.70
N ALA A 601 9.35 9.61 23.43
CA ALA A 601 10.71 9.97 23.03
C ALA A 601 10.98 11.46 23.28
N ASN A 602 10.04 12.35 22.90
CA ASN A 602 10.18 13.77 23.18
C ASN A 602 10.09 14.10 24.68
N GLU A 603 9.27 13.40 25.45
CA GLU A 603 9.29 13.48 26.91
C GLU A 603 10.67 13.11 27.47
N GLY A 604 11.31 12.07 26.92
CA GLY A 604 12.67 11.69 27.27
C GLY A 604 13.68 12.81 27.00
N SER A 605 13.61 13.45 25.83
CA SER A 605 14.45 14.63 25.53
C SER A 605 14.19 15.78 26.49
N LYS A 606 12.92 16.12 26.76
CA LYS A 606 12.55 17.21 27.69
C LYS A 606 13.04 16.93 29.11
N GLU A 607 12.95 15.69 29.57
CA GLU A 607 13.43 15.30 30.88
C GLU A 607 14.97 15.44 30.98
N ALA A 608 15.70 15.05 29.93
CA ALA A 608 17.14 15.27 29.87
C ALA A 608 17.50 16.76 29.96
N TYR A 609 16.74 17.63 29.31
CA TYR A 609 16.91 19.08 29.38
C TYR A 609 16.59 19.65 30.77
N LYS A 610 15.53 19.16 31.43
CA LYS A 610 15.19 19.57 32.81
C LYS A 610 16.27 19.17 33.80
N GLN A 611 16.76 17.93 33.70
CA GLN A 611 17.76 17.40 34.63
C GLN A 611 19.16 18.00 34.42
N SER A 612 19.47 18.49 33.22
CA SER A 612 20.77 19.15 32.99
C SER A 612 20.90 20.46 33.77
N GLY A 613 19.78 21.11 34.11
CA GLY A 613 19.74 22.37 34.85
C GLY A 613 20.27 23.58 34.08
N VAL A 614 20.73 23.39 32.84
CA VAL A 614 21.32 24.45 32.01
C VAL A 614 20.45 24.84 30.82
N VAL A 615 19.48 24.00 30.42
CA VAL A 615 18.56 24.33 29.33
C VAL A 615 17.41 25.19 29.86
N LYS A 616 17.28 26.41 29.35
CA LYS A 616 16.17 27.32 29.71
C LYS A 616 14.95 27.13 28.84
N THR A 617 15.18 27.01 27.53
CA THR A 617 14.10 26.99 26.53
C THR A 617 14.27 25.83 25.56
N ILE A 618 13.14 25.36 25.06
CA ILE A 618 13.06 24.31 24.04
C ILE A 618 12.35 24.84 22.80
N ARG A 619 12.81 24.41 21.63
CA ARG A 619 12.22 24.74 20.34
C ARG A 619 11.58 23.51 19.71
N TRP A 620 10.40 23.68 19.12
CA TRP A 620 9.70 22.65 18.35
C TRP A 620 10.17 22.64 16.89
N TYR A 621 10.54 21.47 16.39
CA TYR A 621 10.91 21.23 15.00
C TYR A 621 9.91 20.29 14.34
N THR A 622 9.47 20.66 13.15
CA THR A 622 8.59 19.83 12.33
C THR A 622 9.39 19.04 11.31
N ALA A 623 8.71 18.18 10.54
CA ALA A 623 9.37 17.40 9.48
C ALA A 623 9.70 18.24 8.23
N GLU A 624 9.14 19.45 8.11
CA GLU A 624 9.35 20.39 7.00
C GLU A 624 9.29 19.76 5.60
N ASP A 625 8.38 18.79 5.41
CA ASP A 625 8.17 18.09 4.14
C ASP A 625 6.74 18.27 3.60
N GLU A 626 6.46 17.73 2.41
CA GLU A 626 5.15 17.89 1.77
C GLU A 626 3.99 17.24 2.54
N ARG A 627 4.26 16.54 3.64
CA ARG A 627 3.25 15.87 4.49
C ARG A 627 3.03 16.60 5.81
N GLU A 628 3.66 17.76 6.01
CA GLU A 628 3.36 18.63 7.13
C GLU A 628 1.93 19.17 7.02
N CYS A 629 1.10 18.85 8.01
CA CYS A 629 -0.28 19.32 8.04
C CYS A 629 -0.39 20.77 8.51
N GLU A 630 -1.59 21.34 8.34
CA GLU A 630 -1.90 22.73 8.69
C GLU A 630 -1.65 23.08 10.17
N PHE A 631 -1.75 22.11 11.08
CA PHE A 631 -1.57 22.31 12.52
C PHE A 631 -0.12 22.17 12.95
N CYS A 632 0.68 21.36 12.24
CA CYS A 632 2.09 21.17 12.56
C CYS A 632 2.94 22.35 12.08
N ALA A 633 2.68 22.90 10.89
CA ALA A 633 3.50 23.98 10.33
C ALA A 633 3.67 25.19 11.25
N PRO A 634 2.60 25.72 11.90
CA PRO A 634 2.74 26.83 12.85
C PRO A 634 3.53 26.49 14.10
N MET A 635 3.80 25.21 14.36
CA MET A 635 4.63 24.78 15.49
C MET A 635 6.11 24.90 15.19
N ASN A 636 6.53 24.88 13.92
CA ASN A 636 7.94 24.94 13.59
C ASN A 636 8.56 26.23 14.13
N GLY A 637 9.64 26.08 14.88
CA GLY A 637 10.36 27.19 15.49
C GLY A 637 9.71 27.79 16.75
N LYS A 638 8.55 27.33 17.22
CA LYS A 638 7.98 27.82 18.49
C LYS A 638 8.89 27.46 19.67
N ILE A 639 9.09 28.42 20.57
CA ILE A 639 9.96 28.31 21.74
C ILE A 639 9.11 28.49 23.00
N ILE A 640 9.36 27.65 24.00
CA ILE A 640 8.81 27.79 25.36
C ILE A 640 9.91 27.53 26.40
N GLY A 641 9.67 27.91 27.65
CA GLY A 641 10.50 27.47 28.76
C GLY A 641 10.49 25.94 28.90
N VAL A 642 11.59 25.35 29.36
CA VAL A 642 11.74 23.88 29.50
C VAL A 642 10.70 23.26 30.47
N HIS A 643 10.13 24.07 31.37
CA HIS A 643 9.08 23.67 32.31
C HIS A 643 7.67 24.06 31.88
N GLU A 644 7.51 24.72 30.73
CA GLU A 644 6.23 25.24 30.25
C GLU A 644 5.54 24.26 29.28
N ASN A 645 4.32 24.65 28.87
CA ASN A 645 3.54 23.96 27.85
C ASN A 645 3.36 24.87 26.63
N PHE A 646 3.32 24.30 25.42
CA PHE A 646 2.89 25.00 24.21
C PHE A 646 1.39 25.28 24.24
N PHE A 647 0.61 24.33 24.76
CA PHE A 647 -0.84 24.45 24.94
C PHE A 647 -1.29 23.75 26.22
N LYS A 648 -2.31 24.32 26.87
CA LYS A 648 -3.04 23.67 27.96
C LYS A 648 -4.04 22.67 27.38
N LYS A 649 -4.45 21.70 28.20
CA LYS A 649 -5.52 20.78 27.84
C LYS A 649 -6.82 21.58 27.69
N GLY A 650 -7.55 21.38 26.61
CA GLY A 650 -8.76 22.12 26.27
C GLY A 650 -8.53 23.34 25.37
N ASP A 651 -7.27 23.73 25.13
CA ASP A 651 -6.94 24.77 24.16
C ASP A 651 -7.33 24.35 22.73
N VAL A 652 -7.39 25.33 21.84
CA VAL A 652 -7.63 25.12 20.42
C VAL A 652 -6.41 25.58 19.64
N ALA A 653 -5.73 24.66 18.97
CA ALA A 653 -4.65 25.00 18.06
C ALA A 653 -5.22 25.53 16.74
N GLN A 654 -4.70 26.67 16.29
CA GLN A 654 -5.04 27.29 15.01
C GLN A 654 -4.09 26.77 13.92
N GLY A 655 -4.65 26.25 12.84
CA GLY A 655 -3.90 25.80 11.67
C GLY A 655 -3.53 26.97 10.75
N ARG A 656 -2.46 26.80 9.96
CA ARG A 656 -2.05 27.79 8.95
C ARG A 656 -3.14 28.08 7.92
N ASP A 657 -3.98 27.08 7.66
CA ASP A 657 -5.04 27.10 6.65
C ASP A 657 -6.40 27.56 7.24
N GLY A 658 -6.41 28.00 8.50
CA GLY A 658 -7.58 28.51 9.22
C GLY A 658 -8.43 27.44 9.90
N GLY A 659 -8.00 26.17 9.91
CA GLY A 659 -8.63 25.12 10.69
C GLY A 659 -8.39 25.27 12.19
N THR A 660 -9.25 24.64 12.99
CA THR A 660 -9.14 24.61 14.45
C THR A 660 -9.05 23.17 14.95
N LEU A 661 -8.06 22.89 15.79
CA LEU A 661 -7.87 21.58 16.41
C LEU A 661 -8.06 21.67 17.93
N PRO A 662 -9.14 21.12 18.51
CA PRO A 662 -9.30 21.04 19.95
C PRO A 662 -8.29 20.06 20.56
N LEU A 663 -7.65 20.44 21.65
CA LEU A 663 -6.60 19.67 22.34
C LEU A 663 -7.14 19.05 23.64
N ASP A 664 -8.08 18.12 23.50
CA ASP A 664 -8.79 17.48 24.62
C ASP A 664 -8.05 16.27 25.23
N TYR A 665 -7.09 15.69 24.51
CA TYR A 665 -6.37 14.49 24.93
C TYR A 665 -5.40 14.75 26.09
N ARG A 666 -4.61 15.83 26.02
CA ARG A 666 -3.60 16.23 27.03
C ARG A 666 -3.18 17.69 26.84
N GLY A 667 -2.50 18.27 27.84
CA GLY A 667 -1.68 19.46 27.63
C GLY A 667 -0.50 19.13 26.71
N ILE A 668 -0.19 20.04 25.79
CA ILE A 668 0.86 19.86 24.79
C ILE A 668 2.10 20.61 25.26
N ASP A 669 3.00 19.87 25.85
CA ASP A 669 4.25 20.37 26.41
C ASP A 669 5.48 19.85 25.66
N VAL A 670 5.26 18.86 24.80
CA VAL A 670 6.14 18.29 23.78
C VAL A 670 5.29 17.78 22.59
N PRO A 671 5.87 17.48 21.43
CA PRO A 671 5.19 16.71 20.39
C PRO A 671 4.71 15.35 20.89
N PRO A 672 3.58 14.82 20.37
CA PRO A 672 2.83 15.28 19.20
C PRO A 672 1.73 16.30 19.51
N LEU A 673 1.39 17.14 18.51
CA LEU A 673 0.18 17.98 18.55
C LEU A 673 -1.10 17.17 18.22
N HIS A 674 -1.00 16.22 17.28
CA HIS A 674 -2.04 15.25 16.94
C HIS A 674 -1.42 13.94 16.46
N THR A 675 -2.26 12.94 16.16
CA THR A 675 -1.82 11.59 15.73
C THR A 675 -0.96 11.60 14.46
N ASN A 676 -0.11 10.58 14.28
CA ASN A 676 0.83 10.43 13.14
C ASN A 676 1.91 11.54 13.05
N CYS A 677 2.32 12.08 14.19
CA CYS A 677 3.36 13.10 14.26
C CYS A 677 4.74 12.56 13.91
N ARG A 678 5.62 13.45 13.41
CA ARG A 678 7.05 13.20 13.19
C ARG A 678 7.92 14.35 13.71
N CYS A 679 7.35 15.20 14.55
CA CYS A 679 8.01 16.37 15.11
C CYS A 679 8.88 15.98 16.30
N LEU A 680 9.84 16.84 16.60
CA LEU A 680 10.72 16.71 17.75
C LEU A 680 10.96 18.05 18.43
N ILE A 681 11.43 18.03 19.68
CA ILE A 681 11.94 19.21 20.37
C ILE A 681 13.46 19.18 20.48
N ARG A 682 14.07 20.36 20.60
CA ARG A 682 15.48 20.51 20.95
C ARG A 682 15.68 21.61 21.98
N ALA A 683 16.79 21.56 22.71
CA ALA A 683 17.27 22.69 23.49
C ALA A 683 17.58 23.88 22.57
N GLU A 684 17.21 25.09 22.99
CA GLU A 684 17.46 26.33 22.26
C GLU A 684 18.41 27.24 23.05
N GLU A 685 17.96 27.76 24.20
CA GLU A 685 18.80 28.57 25.09
C GLU A 685 19.41 27.67 26.17
N ILE A 686 20.74 27.58 26.17
CA ILE A 686 21.53 26.84 27.18
C ILE A 686 22.38 27.86 27.94
N GLU A 687 22.21 27.94 29.26
CA GLU A 687 23.12 28.68 30.13
C GLU A 687 24.46 27.96 30.19
N VAL A 688 25.45 28.56 29.53
CA VAL A 688 26.83 28.11 29.65
C VAL A 688 27.35 28.65 30.98
N ASN A 689 27.57 27.75 31.94
CA ASN A 689 28.33 28.06 33.15
C ASN A 689 29.83 28.13 32.86
#